data_AF-A0A1I2URV2-F1
#
_entry.id   AF-A0A1I2URV2-F1
#
_cell.length_a   1.000
_cell.length_b   1.000
_cell.length_c   1.000
_cell.angle_alpha   90.00
_cell.angle_beta   90.00
_cell.angle_gamma   90.00
#
_symmetry.space_group_name_H-M   'P 1'
#
loop_
_entity.id
_entity.type
_entity.pdbx_description
1 polymer ?
#
loop_
_entity_poly.entity_id
_entity_poly.type
_entity_poly.pdbx_seq_one_letter_code
_entity_poly.pdbx_strand_id
1 'polypeptide(L)'
;MKSLHFTLVWTPACAGLSLLTPDHLRKYLTVLLVAVILIYSAIAKAALYGIVSEGTDVGQLVTIDPATGNTALVGDTGLTQPFGLAYNPSTGLLYTINNIVVGMDQVYSIDTETGAAMALSSPALVSDPLALAYSARDDYFYTSEPEFDSGSKIVRLDSLTGTRVGLVVGFVSRPNLQALAVRDSDYALFGAGGSAPGESIFRIPILGGAPGRDIETDIHPTGRVINALSFSADDTLYASDGDNLVTIDPADGSVTTIGPFLGADGTVGGLAFVPDSDGAADVWIKDCRDDMGNPISHPAPCAEYWTSTDIWIDNDDNWEIDAPLVGVDNHVKAFVRNRGGSIARDVEVAFYYRDNATGLIFPDGANLIGMDTVTVSPDTTAVASVIWEDLPPPPDTGGHWCIGVVLNHPEDSVSSPTVQPWEDNNIGIANLWFIAARAGHSMPLPFYAGSGGQPGFGLTPWPREFRLDVIDRLPEGWAWGMEGINAGENFTLKLGEQRKTVLTVIPSDVAVAHSGGYVEVQQVDLDTGRIVGGVRYDLYEDHRPPARVEKVTGILSNGKALLSWQPVISEAETGLRERVAYYQVFRDGKALTKVVRDTDPHQPGIQWADSETPEQTAVYTIQAVDEGGNAAALSDEIIVVVPEQRGLFNWLTLILLILLGVVIYFLVKQYDKNRA
;
A
#
# COMPACT_ATOMS: atom_id res chain seq x y z
N MET A 1 23.53 -1.50 -34.59
CA MET A 1 22.30 -1.90 -35.32
C MET A 1 22.36 -3.38 -35.67
N LYS A 2 21.67 -4.24 -34.90
CA LYS A 2 21.44 -5.64 -35.25
C LYS A 2 20.05 -5.72 -35.89
N SER A 3 19.93 -6.31 -37.07
CA SER A 3 18.65 -6.44 -37.79
C SER A 3 17.72 -7.43 -37.07
N LEU A 4 16.54 -6.96 -36.67
CA LEU A 4 15.46 -7.83 -36.20
C LEU A 4 14.82 -8.51 -37.42
N HIS A 5 14.96 -9.83 -37.55
CA HIS A 5 14.25 -10.63 -38.56
C HIS A 5 12.98 -11.21 -37.92
N PHE A 6 11.81 -10.66 -38.26
CA PHE A 6 10.54 -11.32 -37.96
C PHE A 6 10.32 -12.49 -38.94
N THR A 7 10.24 -13.71 -38.41
CA THR A 7 9.80 -14.89 -39.18
C THR A 7 8.35 -15.18 -38.81
N LEU A 8 7.42 -14.87 -39.71
CA LEU A 8 6.02 -15.25 -39.55
C LEU A 8 5.88 -16.76 -39.80
N VAL A 9 5.59 -17.54 -38.76
CA VAL A 9 5.28 -18.97 -38.88
C VAL A 9 3.78 -19.12 -39.09
N TRP A 10 3.38 -19.57 -40.28
CA TRP A 10 1.99 -19.86 -40.62
C TRP A 10 1.62 -21.27 -40.11
N THR A 11 0.77 -21.38 -39.09
CA THR A 11 0.16 -22.66 -38.71
C THR A 11 -1.15 -22.87 -39.50
N PRO A 12 -1.34 -23.99 -40.21
CA PRO A 12 -2.55 -24.25 -40.99
C PRO A 12 -3.65 -24.80 -40.07
N ALA A 13 -4.34 -23.93 -39.34
CA ALA A 13 -5.53 -24.29 -38.58
C ALA A 13 -6.57 -23.17 -38.64
N CYS A 14 -7.11 -22.89 -39.83
CA CYS A 14 -8.40 -22.20 -40.01
C CYS A 14 -8.85 -22.29 -41.48
N ALA A 15 -9.66 -23.30 -41.80
CA ALA A 15 -10.29 -23.47 -43.13
C ALA A 15 -11.54 -22.57 -43.29
N GLY A 16 -11.46 -21.31 -42.86
CA GLY A 16 -12.58 -20.36 -42.86
C GLY A 16 -12.30 -19.00 -43.52
N LEU A 17 -11.13 -18.79 -44.12
CA LEU A 17 -10.70 -17.48 -44.64
C LEU A 17 -10.61 -17.46 -46.18
N SER A 18 -11.65 -17.89 -46.88
CA SER A 18 -11.71 -17.90 -48.36
C SER A 18 -12.46 -16.71 -48.99
N LEU A 19 -12.72 -15.62 -48.24
CA LEU A 19 -13.50 -14.48 -48.73
C LEU A 19 -12.94 -13.07 -48.42
N LEU A 20 -11.65 -12.94 -48.14
CA LEU A 20 -11.04 -11.60 -48.12
C LEU A 20 -10.59 -11.22 -49.52
N THR A 21 -11.39 -10.37 -50.19
CA THR A 21 -10.96 -9.72 -51.43
C THR A 21 -9.70 -8.87 -51.19
N PRO A 22 -8.88 -8.61 -52.21
CA PRO A 22 -7.68 -7.77 -52.09
C PRO A 22 -7.92 -6.41 -51.40
N ASP A 23 -9.13 -5.84 -51.54
CA ASP A 23 -9.52 -4.60 -50.88
C ASP A 23 -9.67 -4.72 -49.36
N HIS A 24 -10.12 -5.88 -48.85
CA HIS A 24 -10.16 -6.11 -47.41
C HIS A 24 -8.74 -6.25 -46.85
N LEU A 25 -7.86 -6.99 -47.55
CA LEU A 25 -6.47 -7.13 -47.14
C LEU A 25 -5.76 -5.77 -47.07
N ARG A 26 -6.03 -4.88 -48.03
CA ARG A 26 -5.48 -3.53 -48.06
C ARG A 26 -5.98 -2.68 -46.89
N LYS A 27 -7.29 -2.74 -46.57
CA LYS A 27 -7.86 -2.04 -45.40
C LYS A 27 -7.29 -2.55 -44.08
N TYR A 28 -7.16 -3.87 -43.91
CA TYR A 28 -6.55 -4.46 -42.73
C TYR A 28 -5.07 -4.10 -42.61
N LEU A 29 -4.31 -4.09 -43.72
CA LEU A 29 -2.92 -3.63 -43.70
C LEU A 29 -2.82 -2.16 -43.37
N THR A 30 -3.70 -1.30 -43.88
CA THR A 30 -3.71 0.13 -43.53
C THR A 30 -4.03 0.34 -42.06
N VAL A 31 -5.02 -0.38 -41.51
CA VAL A 31 -5.36 -0.31 -40.07
C VAL A 31 -4.22 -0.84 -39.22
N LEU A 32 -3.58 -1.95 -39.61
CA LEU A 32 -2.43 -2.50 -38.90
C LEU A 32 -1.22 -1.57 -38.99
N LEU A 33 -0.96 -0.96 -40.15
CA LEU A 33 0.16 -0.03 -40.34
C LEU A 33 -0.08 1.28 -39.56
N VAL A 34 -1.31 1.79 -39.54
CA VAL A 34 -1.68 2.96 -38.72
C VAL A 34 -1.58 2.61 -37.24
N ALA A 35 -2.05 1.43 -36.81
CA ALA A 35 -1.89 0.97 -35.43
C ALA A 35 -0.41 0.79 -35.06
N VAL A 36 0.41 0.20 -35.92
CA VAL A 36 1.86 0.04 -35.70
C VAL A 36 2.56 1.40 -35.68
N ILE A 37 2.20 2.34 -36.57
CA ILE A 37 2.75 3.69 -36.56
C ILE A 37 2.34 4.41 -35.29
N LEU A 38 1.07 4.34 -34.86
CA LEU A 38 0.58 4.94 -33.62
C LEU A 38 1.25 4.32 -32.38
N ILE A 39 1.48 3.01 -32.37
CA ILE A 39 2.21 2.30 -31.31
C ILE A 39 3.70 2.68 -31.33
N TYR A 40 4.32 2.86 -32.51
CA TYR A 40 5.73 3.25 -32.62
C TYR A 40 5.98 4.74 -32.34
N SER A 41 5.00 5.61 -32.62
CA SER A 41 5.09 7.05 -32.35
C SER A 41 4.80 7.42 -30.90
N ALA A 42 4.26 6.48 -30.11
CA ALA A 42 4.06 6.66 -28.67
C ALA A 42 5.27 6.20 -27.82
N ILE A 43 6.36 5.75 -28.45
CA ILE A 43 7.60 5.44 -27.74
C ILE A 43 8.37 6.77 -27.58
N ALA A 44 8.07 7.51 -26.53
CA ALA A 44 8.81 8.74 -26.24
C ALA A 44 10.20 8.36 -25.74
N LYS A 45 11.21 8.69 -26.54
CA LYS A 45 12.59 8.49 -26.14
C LYS A 45 12.97 9.44 -24.99
N ALA A 46 13.90 9.04 -24.13
CA ALA A 46 14.54 9.89 -23.15
C ALA A 46 15.05 11.10 -23.90
N ALA A 47 14.60 12.26 -23.47
CA ALA A 47 14.79 13.50 -24.16
C ALA A 47 15.23 14.54 -23.15
N LEU A 48 16.36 15.19 -23.45
CA LEU A 48 16.74 16.39 -22.75
C LEU A 48 16.00 17.55 -23.42
N TYR A 49 15.20 18.29 -22.66
CA TYR A 49 14.55 19.50 -23.13
C TYR A 49 15.33 20.71 -22.66
N GLY A 50 15.29 21.76 -23.48
CA GLY A 50 15.79 23.08 -23.12
C GLY A 50 14.78 24.17 -23.45
N ILE A 51 14.85 25.27 -22.71
CA ILE A 51 14.08 26.48 -23.00
C ILE A 51 15.03 27.65 -23.26
N VAL A 52 14.80 28.35 -24.37
CA VAL A 52 15.65 29.47 -24.79
C VAL A 52 15.22 30.72 -24.03
N SER A 53 16.15 31.31 -23.26
CA SER A 53 15.89 32.43 -22.35
C SER A 53 16.37 33.79 -22.89
N GLU A 54 17.28 33.78 -23.86
CA GLU A 54 17.81 34.98 -24.51
C GLU A 54 17.95 34.77 -26.03
N GLY A 55 18.07 35.84 -26.82
CA GLY A 55 18.25 35.74 -28.29
C GLY A 55 16.99 36.03 -29.10
N THR A 56 16.97 35.63 -30.38
CA THR A 56 15.78 35.78 -31.23
C THR A 56 14.76 34.68 -31.03
N ASP A 57 15.19 33.54 -30.49
CA ASP A 57 14.37 32.36 -30.25
C ASP A 57 13.86 32.26 -28.80
N VAL A 58 13.89 33.36 -28.03
CA VAL A 58 13.36 33.42 -26.65
C VAL A 58 11.94 32.85 -26.60
N GLY A 59 11.69 31.98 -25.62
CA GLY A 59 10.39 31.33 -25.45
C GLY A 59 10.23 30.05 -26.26
N GLN A 60 11.21 29.64 -27.07
CA GLN A 60 11.15 28.35 -27.75
C GLN A 60 11.52 27.21 -26.80
N LEU A 61 10.70 26.15 -26.83
CA LEU A 61 11.03 24.85 -26.28
C LEU A 61 11.74 24.02 -27.36
N VAL A 62 12.88 23.45 -26.99
CA VAL A 62 13.68 22.58 -27.87
C VAL A 62 13.93 21.23 -27.21
N THR A 63 14.06 20.18 -28.02
CA THR A 63 14.73 18.94 -27.61
C THR A 63 16.21 19.06 -27.91
N ILE A 64 17.04 18.39 -27.12
CA ILE A 64 18.49 18.42 -27.18
C ILE A 64 18.99 16.98 -27.23
N ASP A 65 19.84 16.67 -28.21
CA ASP A 65 20.53 15.37 -28.28
C ASP A 65 21.67 15.34 -27.24
N PRO A 66 21.57 14.52 -26.17
CA PRO A 66 22.57 14.49 -25.10
C PRO A 66 23.95 13.98 -25.57
N ALA A 67 24.07 13.39 -26.76
CA ALA A 67 25.35 12.95 -27.31
C ALA A 67 26.06 14.02 -28.13
N THR A 68 25.34 15.02 -28.65
CA THR A 68 25.89 16.00 -29.60
C THR A 68 25.62 17.47 -29.25
N GLY A 69 24.66 17.74 -28.37
CA GLY A 69 24.17 19.09 -28.06
C GLY A 69 23.23 19.68 -29.12
N ASN A 70 23.02 18.99 -30.26
CA ASN A 70 22.15 19.49 -31.32
C ASN A 70 20.71 19.68 -30.82
N THR A 71 20.07 20.78 -31.22
CA THR A 71 18.70 21.10 -30.82
C THR A 71 17.71 20.89 -31.96
N ALA A 72 16.48 20.56 -31.60
CA ALA A 72 15.34 20.52 -32.52
C ALA A 72 14.14 21.22 -31.88
N LEU A 73 13.52 22.15 -32.63
CA LEU A 73 12.36 22.90 -32.17
C LEU A 73 11.17 21.97 -31.88
N VAL A 74 10.59 22.13 -30.69
CA VAL A 74 9.31 21.51 -30.30
C VAL A 74 8.18 22.49 -30.58
N GLY A 75 8.28 23.71 -30.04
CA GLY A 75 7.27 24.73 -30.23
C GLY A 75 7.58 26.04 -29.50
N ASP A 76 6.73 27.03 -29.71
CA ASP A 76 6.81 28.35 -29.06
C ASP A 76 5.89 28.36 -27.83
N THR A 77 6.46 28.62 -26.66
CA THR A 77 5.73 28.73 -25.38
C THR A 77 4.88 29.98 -25.27
N GLY A 78 5.19 31.02 -26.06
CA GLY A 78 4.62 32.36 -25.92
C GLY A 78 5.17 33.16 -24.73
N LEU A 79 6.19 32.64 -24.03
CA LEU A 79 6.84 33.29 -22.89
C LEU A 79 7.96 34.21 -23.38
N THR A 80 8.09 35.38 -22.78
CA THR A 80 9.08 36.39 -23.21
C THR A 80 10.36 36.39 -22.39
N GLN A 81 10.39 35.70 -21.26
CA GLN A 81 11.57 35.60 -20.42
C GLN A 81 11.53 34.34 -19.52
N PRO A 82 11.46 33.14 -20.13
CA PRO A 82 11.44 31.90 -19.37
C PRO A 82 12.81 31.62 -18.71
N PHE A 83 12.77 31.15 -17.47
CA PHE A 83 13.93 30.68 -16.70
C PHE A 83 13.61 29.41 -15.93
N GLY A 84 14.64 28.57 -15.77
CA GLY A 84 14.50 27.26 -15.17
C GLY A 84 13.63 26.33 -16.02
N LEU A 85 13.87 25.03 -15.93
CA LEU A 85 12.99 24.05 -16.53
C LEU A 85 13.01 22.83 -15.64
N ALA A 86 11.84 22.30 -15.30
CA ALA A 86 11.71 21.12 -14.48
C ALA A 86 10.71 20.16 -15.10
N TYR A 87 10.95 18.86 -15.00
CA TYR A 87 10.01 17.84 -15.43
C TYR A 87 9.32 17.24 -14.22
N ASN A 88 7.99 17.11 -14.27
CA ASN A 88 7.24 16.37 -13.28
C ASN A 88 6.78 15.02 -13.89
N PRO A 89 7.39 13.88 -13.52
CA PRO A 89 7.00 12.57 -14.02
C PRO A 89 5.56 12.18 -13.66
N SER A 90 5.00 12.69 -12.56
CA SER A 90 3.62 12.36 -12.15
C SER A 90 2.56 12.95 -13.08
N THR A 91 2.84 14.10 -13.70
CA THR A 91 1.92 14.77 -14.64
C THR A 91 2.33 14.61 -16.10
N GLY A 92 3.58 14.19 -16.36
CA GLY A 92 4.15 14.12 -17.70
C GLY A 92 4.40 15.50 -18.33
N LEU A 93 4.37 16.58 -17.55
CA LEU A 93 4.52 17.96 -18.05
C LEU A 93 5.88 18.55 -17.66
N LEU A 94 6.33 19.50 -18.49
CA LEU A 94 7.42 20.40 -18.13
C LEU A 94 6.88 21.61 -17.38
N TYR A 95 7.72 22.25 -16.58
CA TYR A 95 7.39 23.46 -15.84
C TYR A 95 8.53 24.46 -15.97
N THR A 96 8.20 25.73 -16.11
CA THR A 96 9.15 26.84 -16.18
C THR A 96 8.65 27.99 -15.32
N ILE A 97 9.53 28.94 -15.03
CA ILE A 97 9.14 30.23 -14.50
C ILE A 97 9.29 31.28 -15.60
N ASN A 98 8.46 32.31 -15.60
CA ASN A 98 8.58 33.43 -16.54
C ASN A 98 8.78 34.73 -15.76
N ASN A 99 9.95 35.35 -15.93
CA ASN A 99 10.36 36.53 -15.17
C ASN A 99 10.23 37.78 -16.05
N ILE A 100 9.00 38.27 -16.24
CA ILE A 100 8.73 39.42 -17.14
C ILE A 100 9.01 40.76 -16.44
N VAL A 101 8.55 40.89 -15.19
CA VAL A 101 8.63 42.12 -14.39
C VAL A 101 8.68 41.70 -12.93
N VAL A 102 9.57 42.33 -12.16
CA VAL A 102 9.68 42.16 -10.70
C VAL A 102 8.30 42.10 -10.06
N GLY A 103 7.96 40.96 -9.47
CA GLY A 103 6.69 40.73 -8.77
C GLY A 103 5.51 40.28 -9.66
N MET A 104 5.74 39.92 -10.92
CA MET A 104 4.75 39.25 -11.79
C MET A 104 5.15 37.81 -12.14
N ASP A 105 6.08 37.24 -11.39
CA ASP A 105 6.62 35.92 -11.65
C ASP A 105 5.53 34.84 -11.42
N GLN A 106 5.43 33.92 -12.38
CA GLN A 106 4.46 32.82 -12.41
C GLN A 106 5.13 31.53 -12.86
N VAL A 107 4.65 30.41 -12.30
CA VAL A 107 4.99 29.07 -12.80
C VAL A 107 4.04 28.72 -13.94
N TYR A 108 4.59 28.17 -15.01
CA TYR A 108 3.84 27.68 -16.17
C TYR A 108 4.11 26.21 -16.36
N SER A 109 3.08 25.42 -16.66
CA SER A 109 3.25 24.10 -17.25
C SER A 109 3.43 24.23 -18.75
N ILE A 110 4.26 23.38 -19.35
CA ILE A 110 4.52 23.30 -20.78
C ILE A 110 4.24 21.88 -21.26
N ASP A 111 3.45 21.79 -22.32
CA ASP A 111 3.17 20.55 -23.04
C ASP A 111 4.38 20.12 -23.89
N THR A 112 4.88 18.91 -23.68
CA THR A 112 6.11 18.39 -24.32
C THR A 112 5.96 18.05 -25.81
N GLU A 113 4.72 17.95 -26.31
CA GLU A 113 4.43 17.66 -27.72
C GLU A 113 4.34 18.94 -28.56
N THR A 114 3.76 19.99 -27.98
CA THR A 114 3.42 21.23 -28.69
C THR A 114 4.26 22.44 -28.28
N GLY A 115 4.94 22.37 -27.12
CA GLY A 115 5.64 23.49 -26.51
C GLY A 115 4.72 24.56 -25.93
N ALA A 116 3.41 24.39 -25.92
CA ALA A 116 2.47 25.40 -25.43
C ALA A 116 2.54 25.54 -23.90
N ALA A 117 2.67 26.78 -23.40
CA ALA A 117 2.65 27.06 -21.97
C ALA A 117 1.24 27.43 -21.45
N MET A 118 0.92 26.97 -20.25
CA MET A 118 -0.28 27.33 -19.49
C MET A 118 0.11 27.78 -18.09
N ALA A 119 -0.43 28.92 -17.65
CA ALA A 119 -0.14 29.44 -16.31
C ALA A 119 -0.73 28.49 -15.25
N LEU A 120 0.12 28.07 -14.31
CA LEU A 120 -0.28 27.21 -13.19
C LEU A 120 -0.75 28.05 -12.00
N SER A 121 -0.14 29.22 -11.81
CA SER A 121 -0.28 30.01 -10.58
C SER A 121 -0.75 31.45 -10.84
N SER A 122 -1.28 32.13 -9.81
CA SER A 122 -1.52 33.58 -9.88
C SER A 122 -0.20 34.37 -9.87
N PRO A 123 -0.14 35.59 -10.43
CA PRO A 123 1.06 36.43 -10.38
C PRO A 123 1.50 36.77 -8.95
N ALA A 124 2.81 36.95 -8.74
CA ALA A 124 3.47 37.47 -7.53
C ALA A 124 3.81 36.47 -6.40
N LEU A 125 4.28 35.27 -6.74
CA LEU A 125 4.57 34.24 -5.72
C LEU A 125 5.97 34.28 -5.12
N VAL A 126 6.94 34.73 -5.90
CA VAL A 126 8.37 34.73 -5.60
C VAL A 126 8.98 35.98 -6.22
N SER A 127 10.01 36.56 -5.62
CA SER A 127 10.67 37.76 -6.15
C SER A 127 11.85 37.37 -7.03
N ASP A 128 11.72 37.57 -8.34
CA ASP A 128 12.77 37.40 -9.35
C ASP A 128 13.38 35.99 -9.40
N PRO A 129 12.58 34.92 -9.45
CA PRO A 129 13.10 33.56 -9.49
C PRO A 129 13.93 33.32 -10.76
N LEU A 130 15.04 32.58 -10.61
CA LEU A 130 15.98 32.32 -11.71
C LEU A 130 16.14 30.85 -12.06
N ALA A 131 15.90 29.95 -11.10
CA ALA A 131 16.06 28.51 -11.29
C ALA A 131 14.79 27.77 -10.88
N LEU A 132 14.55 26.61 -11.48
CA LEU A 132 13.46 25.72 -11.11
C LEU A 132 13.97 24.28 -11.19
N ALA A 133 13.77 23.51 -10.12
CA ALA A 133 13.98 22.07 -10.10
C ALA A 133 12.76 21.39 -9.50
N TYR A 134 12.45 20.18 -9.95
CA TYR A 134 11.39 19.35 -9.37
C TYR A 134 12.03 18.18 -8.62
N SER A 135 11.39 17.76 -7.53
CA SER A 135 11.77 16.60 -6.76
C SER A 135 10.59 15.63 -6.73
N ALA A 136 10.79 14.44 -7.30
CA ALA A 136 9.76 13.40 -7.31
C ALA A 136 9.52 12.81 -5.91
N ARG A 137 10.55 12.85 -5.06
CA ARG A 137 10.50 12.26 -3.72
C ARG A 137 9.53 12.99 -2.78
N ASP A 138 9.43 14.31 -2.91
CA ASP A 138 8.55 15.10 -2.05
C ASP A 138 7.44 15.84 -2.79
N ASP A 139 7.39 15.75 -4.12
CA ASP A 139 6.42 16.39 -4.99
C ASP A 139 6.35 17.92 -4.84
N TYR A 140 7.52 18.56 -4.81
CA TYR A 140 7.61 20.02 -4.84
C TYR A 140 8.59 20.51 -5.89
N PHE A 141 8.36 21.76 -6.31
CA PHE A 141 9.38 22.53 -6.98
C PHE A 141 10.27 23.27 -5.99
N TYR A 142 11.53 23.43 -6.36
CA TYR A 142 12.52 24.26 -5.69
C TYR A 142 12.92 25.39 -6.62
N THR A 143 12.89 26.62 -6.13
CA THR A 143 13.33 27.79 -6.88
C THR A 143 14.25 28.67 -6.05
N SER A 144 15.12 29.42 -6.73
CA SER A 144 16.00 30.41 -6.14
C SER A 144 15.36 31.80 -6.18
N GLU A 145 15.26 32.49 -5.04
CA GLU A 145 14.95 33.92 -4.98
C GLU A 145 16.27 34.68 -4.72
N PRO A 146 16.86 35.35 -5.72
CA PRO A 146 18.09 36.09 -5.53
C PRO A 146 17.86 37.31 -4.63
N GLU A 147 18.66 37.45 -3.59
CA GLU A 147 18.83 38.71 -2.85
C GLU A 147 20.20 39.29 -3.20
N PHE A 148 20.19 40.39 -3.97
CA PHE A 148 21.40 40.99 -4.54
C PHE A 148 22.55 41.22 -3.55
N ASP A 149 22.26 41.45 -2.26
CA ASP A 149 23.27 41.74 -1.24
C ASP A 149 23.52 40.59 -0.23
N SER A 150 22.63 39.59 -0.13
CA SER A 150 22.66 38.57 0.95
C SER A 150 22.73 37.13 0.45
N GLY A 151 22.74 36.92 -0.86
CA GLY A 151 22.76 35.59 -1.47
C GLY A 151 21.38 35.18 -1.98
N SER A 152 21.17 33.91 -2.29
CA SER A 152 19.90 33.41 -2.82
C SER A 152 19.15 32.60 -1.77
N LYS A 153 17.85 32.83 -1.63
CA LYS A 153 16.97 31.95 -0.86
C LYS A 153 16.57 30.78 -1.74
N ILE A 154 16.48 29.60 -1.15
CA ILE A 154 15.79 28.48 -1.77
C ILE A 154 14.38 28.43 -1.18
N VAL A 155 13.37 28.44 -2.04
CA VAL A 155 11.97 28.31 -1.63
C VAL A 155 11.33 27.12 -2.31
N ARG A 156 10.37 26.54 -1.61
CA ARG A 156 9.61 25.38 -2.06
C ARG A 156 8.26 25.87 -2.62
N LEU A 157 7.87 25.35 -3.77
CA LEU A 157 6.58 25.61 -4.40
C LEU A 157 5.80 24.31 -4.54
N ASP A 158 4.51 24.36 -4.23
CA ASP A 158 3.55 23.29 -4.46
C ASP A 158 3.53 22.89 -5.94
N SER A 159 3.68 21.59 -6.23
CA SER A 159 3.75 21.10 -7.61
C SER A 159 2.44 21.29 -8.39
N LEU A 160 1.30 21.29 -7.69
CA LEU A 160 -0.03 21.37 -8.29
C LEU A 160 -0.46 22.81 -8.56
N THR A 161 -0.11 23.74 -7.68
CA THR A 161 -0.59 25.14 -7.75
C THR A 161 0.52 26.13 -8.12
N GLY A 162 1.79 25.69 -8.06
CA GLY A 162 2.97 26.54 -8.21
C GLY A 162 3.14 27.55 -7.07
N THR A 163 2.30 27.49 -6.02
CA THR A 163 2.32 28.45 -4.91
C THR A 163 3.39 28.11 -3.89
N ARG A 164 3.93 29.12 -3.21
CA ARG A 164 4.95 28.93 -2.18
C ARG A 164 4.40 28.14 -0.99
N VAL A 165 5.12 27.11 -0.57
CA VAL A 165 4.76 26.27 0.60
C VAL A 165 5.83 26.38 1.68
N GLY A 166 5.39 26.80 2.87
CA GLY A 166 6.24 26.85 4.06
C GLY A 166 7.29 27.96 4.08
N LEU A 167 8.30 27.77 4.93
CA LEU A 167 9.42 28.69 5.11
C LEU A 167 10.51 28.47 4.06
N VAL A 168 11.42 29.44 3.94
CA VAL A 168 12.66 29.31 3.14
C VAL A 168 13.38 28.01 3.51
N VAL A 169 13.65 27.16 2.52
CA VAL A 169 14.35 25.87 2.67
C VAL A 169 15.78 26.11 3.17
N GLY A 170 16.43 27.15 2.63
CA GLY A 170 17.67 27.67 3.19
C GLY A 170 18.22 28.85 2.40
N PHE A 171 19.41 29.28 2.81
CA PHE A 171 20.12 30.39 2.18
C PHE A 171 21.43 29.87 1.58
N VAL A 172 21.74 30.41 0.42
CA VAL A 172 22.99 30.20 -0.30
C VAL A 172 23.68 31.56 -0.33
N SER A 173 24.93 31.64 0.14
CA SER A 173 25.74 32.86 0.21
C SER A 173 26.12 33.45 -1.16
N ARG A 174 25.60 32.87 -2.26
CA ARG A 174 25.83 33.29 -3.64
C ARG A 174 24.69 34.16 -4.16
N PRO A 175 24.97 35.40 -4.58
CA PRO A 175 24.00 36.16 -5.36
C PRO A 175 23.82 35.49 -6.71
N ASN A 176 22.60 35.52 -7.24
CA ASN A 176 22.23 34.98 -8.56
C ASN A 176 22.47 33.48 -8.72
N LEU A 177 21.76 32.67 -7.94
CA LEU A 177 21.67 31.24 -8.18
C LEU A 177 20.81 30.98 -9.44
N GLN A 178 21.46 30.76 -10.58
CA GLN A 178 20.83 30.67 -11.90
C GLN A 178 20.33 29.27 -12.24
N ALA A 179 20.96 28.25 -11.70
CA ALA A 179 20.60 26.87 -12.02
C ALA A 179 20.36 26.03 -10.76
N LEU A 180 19.35 25.17 -10.82
CA LEU A 180 19.03 24.18 -9.80
C LEU A 180 18.74 22.84 -10.48
N ALA A 181 19.12 21.74 -9.86
CA ALA A 181 18.70 20.39 -10.23
C ALA A 181 18.61 19.51 -8.99
N VAL A 182 17.59 18.65 -8.90
CA VAL A 182 17.48 17.66 -7.83
C VAL A 182 18.08 16.35 -8.31
N ARG A 183 18.87 15.70 -7.45
CA ARG A 183 19.28 14.32 -7.61
C ARG A 183 18.45 13.47 -6.66
N ASP A 184 17.50 12.73 -7.20
CA ASP A 184 16.54 11.97 -6.40
C ASP A 184 17.21 10.81 -5.63
N SER A 185 18.28 10.22 -6.18
CA SER A 185 18.98 9.05 -5.60
C SER A 185 19.54 9.30 -4.18
N ASP A 186 19.94 10.53 -3.86
CA ASP A 186 20.41 10.93 -2.53
C ASP A 186 19.65 12.14 -1.95
N TYR A 187 18.54 12.52 -2.59
CA TYR A 187 17.68 13.64 -2.21
C TYR A 187 18.45 14.94 -1.94
N ALA A 188 19.36 15.26 -2.86
CA ALA A 188 20.18 16.46 -2.81
C ALA A 188 19.78 17.44 -3.89
N LEU A 189 19.72 18.73 -3.54
CA LEU A 189 19.56 19.80 -4.49
C LEU A 189 20.95 20.32 -4.88
N PHE A 190 21.22 20.44 -6.16
CA PHE A 190 22.45 21.03 -6.69
C PHE A 190 22.15 22.41 -7.23
N GLY A 191 23.03 23.36 -6.95
CA GLY A 191 22.94 24.73 -7.43
C GLY A 191 24.20 25.15 -8.18
N ALA A 192 24.03 26.03 -9.17
CA ALA A 192 25.14 26.75 -9.78
C ALA A 192 24.84 28.24 -9.90
N GLY A 193 25.82 29.06 -9.53
CA GLY A 193 25.73 30.51 -9.63
C GLY A 193 26.85 31.23 -8.89
N GLY A 194 26.87 32.56 -9.03
CA GLY A 194 27.83 33.44 -8.37
C GLY A 194 28.28 34.61 -9.25
N SER A 195 28.98 35.58 -8.65
CA SER A 195 29.58 36.69 -9.39
C SER A 195 30.92 36.26 -10.00
N ALA A 196 31.01 36.27 -11.33
CA ALA A 196 32.21 35.93 -12.09
C ALA A 196 33.48 36.69 -11.62
N PRO A 197 34.69 36.10 -11.78
CA PRO A 197 34.98 34.84 -12.46
C PRO A 197 35.24 33.67 -11.50
N GLY A 198 34.42 32.63 -11.55
CA GLY A 198 34.60 31.40 -10.78
C GLY A 198 33.29 30.83 -10.23
N GLU A 199 32.27 30.71 -11.08
CA GLU A 199 31.06 30.00 -10.67
C GLU A 199 31.40 28.61 -10.15
N SER A 200 30.61 28.19 -9.18
CA SER A 200 30.78 26.92 -8.50
C SER A 200 29.48 26.16 -8.58
N ILE A 201 29.59 24.84 -8.69
CA ILE A 201 28.50 23.96 -8.31
C ILE A 201 28.60 23.70 -6.81
N PHE A 202 27.46 23.56 -6.16
CA PHE A 202 27.38 23.25 -4.73
C PHE A 202 26.17 22.37 -4.46
N ARG A 203 26.29 21.57 -3.39
CA ARG A 203 25.26 20.66 -2.91
C ARG A 203 24.52 21.28 -1.74
N ILE A 204 23.20 21.21 -1.80
CA ILE A 204 22.24 21.80 -0.87
C ILE A 204 21.42 20.63 -0.27
N PRO A 205 21.62 20.27 1.01
CA PRO A 205 20.81 19.25 1.65
C PRO A 205 19.36 19.71 1.78
N ILE A 206 18.41 18.95 1.23
CA ILE A 206 16.97 19.26 1.32
C ILE A 206 16.45 18.95 2.75
N LEU A 207 16.95 17.86 3.35
CA LEU A 207 16.63 17.47 4.73
C LEU A 207 17.60 18.13 5.72
N GLY A 208 17.20 19.24 6.35
CA GLY A 208 17.90 19.74 7.54
C GLY A 208 18.23 21.23 7.59
N GLY A 209 17.73 22.04 6.65
CA GLY A 209 17.87 23.50 6.71
C GLY A 209 17.11 24.10 7.88
N ALA A 210 17.81 24.42 8.99
CA ALA A 210 17.28 25.40 9.93
C ALA A 210 17.24 26.77 9.24
N PRO A 211 16.12 27.51 9.27
CA PRO A 211 16.02 28.80 8.60
C PRO A 211 17.15 29.74 9.06
N GLY A 212 17.87 30.34 8.10
CA GLY A 212 18.90 31.34 8.35
C GLY A 212 20.34 30.82 8.49
N ARG A 213 20.64 29.57 8.09
CA ARG A 213 22.02 29.12 7.88
C ARG A 213 22.34 28.99 6.41
N ASP A 214 23.60 29.29 6.10
CA ASP A 214 24.24 28.86 4.86
C ASP A 214 24.27 27.33 4.85
N ILE A 215 23.67 26.74 3.81
CA ILE A 215 23.53 25.29 3.65
C ILE A 215 24.38 24.74 2.50
N GLU A 216 25.28 25.55 1.95
CA GLU A 216 26.23 25.11 0.92
C GLU A 216 27.19 24.05 1.48
N THR A 217 27.26 22.92 0.77
CA THR A 217 28.29 21.90 0.94
C THR A 217 28.93 21.61 -0.42
N ASP A 218 30.14 21.06 -0.42
CA ASP A 218 30.81 20.57 -1.64
C ASP A 218 30.89 21.61 -2.77
N ILE A 219 31.50 22.77 -2.47
CA ILE A 219 31.68 23.86 -3.45
C ILE A 219 32.82 23.51 -4.40
N HIS A 220 32.51 23.32 -5.68
CA HIS A 220 33.49 23.00 -6.71
C HIS A 220 33.47 24.04 -7.83
N PRO A 221 34.60 24.69 -8.16
CA PRO A 221 34.67 25.66 -9.24
C PRO A 221 34.50 24.96 -10.60
N THR A 222 33.58 25.46 -11.44
CA THR A 222 33.34 24.92 -12.79
C THR A 222 34.20 25.62 -13.85
N GLY A 223 34.63 26.85 -13.57
CA GLY A 223 35.36 27.70 -14.51
C GLY A 223 34.54 28.19 -15.71
N ARG A 224 33.21 27.99 -15.68
CA ARG A 224 32.25 28.43 -16.72
C ARG A 224 31.01 29.02 -16.06
N VAL A 225 30.31 29.88 -16.81
CA VAL A 225 28.96 30.32 -16.43
C VAL A 225 28.00 29.17 -16.71
N ILE A 226 27.21 28.76 -15.72
CA ILE A 226 26.25 27.66 -15.80
C ILE A 226 24.84 28.22 -15.65
N ASN A 227 24.09 28.22 -16.75
CA ASN A 227 22.75 28.81 -16.82
C ASN A 227 21.65 27.82 -16.43
N ALA A 228 21.88 26.52 -16.60
CA ALA A 228 20.88 25.49 -16.30
C ALA A 228 21.55 24.18 -15.90
N LEU A 229 20.83 23.38 -15.10
CA LEU A 229 21.25 22.06 -14.62
C LEU A 229 20.08 21.08 -14.77
N SER A 230 20.38 19.81 -15.06
CA SER A 230 19.39 18.73 -14.98
C SER A 230 20.09 17.38 -14.82
N PHE A 231 19.59 16.53 -13.91
CA PHE A 231 20.05 15.15 -13.80
C PHE A 231 19.27 14.25 -14.75
N SER A 232 19.96 13.33 -15.41
CA SER A 232 19.31 12.17 -16.04
C SER A 232 19.05 11.05 -15.02
N ALA A 233 18.30 10.04 -15.45
CA ALA A 233 17.97 8.86 -14.64
C ALA A 233 19.20 8.05 -14.17
N ASP A 234 20.36 8.21 -14.82
CA ASP A 234 21.63 7.56 -14.43
C ASP A 234 22.55 8.48 -13.60
N ASP A 235 21.99 9.54 -13.00
CA ASP A 235 22.69 10.55 -12.21
C ASP A 235 23.76 11.36 -12.99
N THR A 236 23.75 11.34 -14.33
CA THR A 236 24.57 12.27 -15.12
C THR A 236 24.01 13.69 -15.00
N LEU A 237 24.85 14.63 -14.53
CA LEU A 237 24.47 16.04 -14.44
C LEU A 237 24.77 16.77 -15.74
N TYR A 238 23.72 17.01 -16.53
CA TYR A 238 23.77 17.90 -17.69
C TYR A 238 23.69 19.36 -17.27
N ALA A 239 24.38 20.21 -18.01
CA ALA A 239 24.35 21.65 -17.78
C ALA A 239 24.40 22.43 -19.10
N SER A 240 23.86 23.64 -19.07
CA SER A 240 24.01 24.62 -20.14
C SER A 240 25.05 25.65 -19.70
N ASP A 241 26.09 25.87 -20.50
CA ASP A 241 26.98 27.02 -20.33
C ASP A 241 26.54 28.26 -21.13
N GLY A 242 25.30 28.23 -21.63
CA GLY A 242 24.68 29.24 -22.49
C GLY A 242 24.71 28.83 -23.95
N ASP A 243 25.90 28.57 -24.48
CA ASP A 243 26.11 28.22 -25.90
C ASP A 243 26.23 26.71 -26.14
N ASN A 244 26.62 25.94 -25.12
CA ASN A 244 26.91 24.52 -25.23
C ASN A 244 26.19 23.70 -24.18
N LEU A 245 25.89 22.46 -24.56
CA LEU A 245 25.63 21.38 -23.64
C LEU A 245 26.95 20.86 -23.06
N VAL A 246 27.00 20.71 -21.75
CA VAL A 246 28.14 20.14 -21.02
C VAL A 246 27.63 19.12 -19.99
N THR A 247 28.52 18.24 -19.52
CA THR A 247 28.31 17.47 -18.28
C THR A 247 29.20 18.00 -17.18
N ILE A 248 28.75 17.88 -15.93
CA ILE A 248 29.51 18.24 -14.74
C ILE A 248 29.65 17.00 -13.87
N ASP A 249 30.86 16.67 -13.42
CA ASP A 249 31.03 15.69 -12.34
C ASP A 249 30.69 16.37 -11.00
N PRO A 250 29.59 15.98 -10.32
CA PRO A 250 29.19 16.61 -9.07
C PRO A 250 30.20 16.39 -7.92
N ALA A 251 31.12 15.44 -8.03
CA ALA A 251 32.10 15.15 -6.99
C ALA A 251 33.31 16.10 -7.00
N ASP A 252 33.63 16.73 -8.14
CA ASP A 252 34.78 17.63 -8.26
C ASP A 252 34.55 18.90 -9.09
N GLY A 253 33.37 19.05 -9.70
CA GLY A 253 32.96 20.19 -10.54
C GLY A 253 33.60 20.20 -11.92
N SER A 254 34.28 19.14 -12.35
CA SER A 254 34.91 19.08 -13.67
C SER A 254 33.87 19.11 -14.78
N VAL A 255 34.10 19.98 -15.78
CA VAL A 255 33.17 20.23 -16.88
C VAL A 255 33.68 19.56 -18.17
N THR A 256 32.84 18.75 -18.81
CA THR A 256 33.12 18.16 -20.13
C THR A 256 32.14 18.71 -21.17
N THR A 257 32.63 19.39 -22.22
CA THR A 257 31.78 19.86 -23.32
C THR A 257 31.28 18.70 -24.16
N ILE A 258 29.98 18.62 -24.39
CA ILE A 258 29.35 17.69 -25.34
C ILE A 258 29.31 18.33 -26.73
N GLY A 259 28.69 19.51 -26.84
CA GLY A 259 28.61 20.23 -28.12
C GLY A 259 27.71 21.47 -28.06
N PRO A 260 27.76 22.31 -29.10
CA PRO A 260 26.97 23.54 -29.16
C PRO A 260 25.49 23.25 -29.40
N PHE A 261 24.61 24.16 -28.95
CA PHE A 261 23.16 24.11 -29.19
C PHE A 261 22.78 24.44 -30.65
N LEU A 262 23.22 23.61 -31.61
CA LEU A 262 22.97 23.82 -33.02
C LEU A 262 21.47 23.70 -33.34
N GLY A 263 20.83 24.81 -33.69
CA GLY A 263 19.41 24.85 -34.08
C GLY A 263 18.56 25.86 -33.30
N ALA A 264 19.10 26.44 -32.23
CA ALA A 264 18.51 27.55 -31.49
C ALA A 264 19.42 28.78 -31.55
N ASP A 265 18.87 29.96 -31.87
CA ASP A 265 19.58 31.24 -31.82
C ASP A 265 19.32 31.92 -30.47
N GLY A 266 20.20 31.64 -29.50
CA GLY A 266 20.05 32.15 -28.14
C GLY A 266 20.76 31.34 -27.06
N THR A 267 20.57 31.80 -25.81
CA THR A 267 21.04 31.13 -24.60
C THR A 267 19.99 30.11 -24.14
N VAL A 268 20.38 28.84 -23.92
CA VAL A 268 19.49 27.86 -23.25
C VAL A 268 19.57 28.07 -21.74
N GLY A 269 18.53 28.68 -21.16
CA GLY A 269 18.48 29.09 -19.74
C GLY A 269 17.72 28.15 -18.81
N GLY A 270 17.16 27.06 -19.33
CA GLY A 270 16.58 25.99 -18.54
C GLY A 270 16.80 24.65 -19.23
N LEU A 271 17.00 23.59 -18.43
CA LEU A 271 17.19 22.23 -18.90
C LEU A 271 16.33 21.29 -18.05
N ALA A 272 15.66 20.33 -18.69
CA ALA A 272 14.92 19.29 -18.00
C ALA A 272 15.09 17.96 -18.73
N PHE A 273 15.60 16.96 -18.04
CA PHE A 273 15.62 15.60 -18.54
C PHE A 273 14.24 14.97 -18.36
N VAL A 274 13.66 14.52 -19.46
CA VAL A 274 12.46 13.70 -19.48
C VAL A 274 12.93 12.27 -19.71
N PRO A 275 12.81 11.36 -18.71
CA PRO A 275 13.14 9.96 -18.91
C PRO A 275 12.29 9.37 -20.04
N ASP A 276 12.79 8.32 -20.70
CA ASP A 276 12.00 7.55 -21.66
C ASP A 276 10.63 7.25 -21.02
N SER A 277 9.52 7.47 -21.73
CA SER A 277 8.21 7.04 -21.21
C SER A 277 8.12 5.51 -21.11
N ASP A 278 9.07 4.80 -21.73
CA ASP A 278 9.33 3.36 -21.57
C ASP A 278 10.07 3.03 -20.24
N GLY A 279 10.48 4.03 -19.46
CA GLY A 279 11.85 4.09 -18.92
C GLY A 279 12.15 3.53 -17.53
N ALA A 280 11.15 3.15 -16.75
CA ALA A 280 11.36 2.39 -15.53
C ALA A 280 10.04 1.69 -15.15
N ALA A 281 10.13 0.55 -14.50
CA ALA A 281 9.02 0.06 -13.70
C ALA A 281 8.76 1.05 -12.57
N ASP A 282 7.50 1.37 -12.34
CA ASP A 282 7.02 2.21 -11.23
C ASP A 282 5.92 1.41 -10.56
N VAL A 283 6.32 0.64 -9.56
CA VAL A 283 5.46 -0.31 -8.87
C VAL A 283 4.85 0.36 -7.66
N TRP A 284 3.58 0.10 -7.42
CA TRP A 284 2.89 0.76 -6.32
C TRP A 284 1.78 -0.12 -5.77
N ILE A 285 1.37 0.22 -4.56
CA ILE A 285 0.24 -0.38 -3.86
C ILE A 285 -0.62 0.74 -3.33
N LYS A 286 -1.95 0.60 -3.41
CA LYS A 286 -2.85 1.59 -2.84
C LYS A 286 -2.68 1.63 -1.33
N ASP A 287 -2.43 2.79 -0.75
CA ASP A 287 -2.50 2.97 0.71
C ASP A 287 -3.93 3.24 1.20
N CYS A 288 -4.79 3.78 0.33
CA CYS A 288 -6.22 3.97 0.55
C CYS A 288 -7.04 3.77 -0.73
N ARG A 289 -8.38 3.79 -0.61
CA ARG A 289 -9.29 3.58 -1.77
C ARG A 289 -9.03 4.53 -2.93
N ASP A 290 -8.79 5.81 -2.62
CA ASP A 290 -8.65 6.90 -3.59
C ASP A 290 -7.20 7.10 -4.07
N ASP A 291 -6.27 6.27 -3.60
CA ASP A 291 -4.88 6.31 -4.03
C ASP A 291 -4.76 5.92 -5.51
N MET A 292 -3.96 6.66 -6.25
CA MET A 292 -3.67 6.45 -7.67
C MET A 292 -2.18 6.18 -7.92
N GLY A 293 -1.44 5.87 -6.84
CA GLY A 293 -0.02 5.51 -6.86
C GLY A 293 0.92 6.69 -6.70
N ASN A 294 0.42 7.85 -6.30
CA ASN A 294 1.28 9.04 -6.14
C ASN A 294 2.30 8.80 -5.02
N PRO A 295 3.58 9.14 -5.20
CA PRO A 295 4.61 8.91 -4.17
C PRO A 295 4.25 9.52 -2.82
N ILE A 296 3.46 10.61 -2.84
CA ILE A 296 2.80 11.16 -1.67
C ILE A 296 1.29 11.12 -1.87
N SER A 297 0.61 10.36 -1.02
CA SER A 297 -0.85 10.18 -1.06
C SER A 297 -1.60 11.13 -0.10
N HIS A 298 -0.90 11.80 0.83
CA HIS A 298 -1.49 12.61 1.92
C HIS A 298 -1.13 14.12 1.81
N PRO A 299 -2.04 15.09 2.08
CA PRO A 299 -3.38 14.98 2.68
C PRO A 299 -4.54 14.67 1.73
N ALA A 300 -4.28 14.66 0.43
CA ALA A 300 -5.25 14.27 -0.58
C ALA A 300 -4.48 13.55 -1.69
N PRO A 301 -5.00 12.43 -2.22
CA PRO A 301 -6.36 11.91 -2.01
C PRO A 301 -6.58 11.05 -0.73
N CYS A 302 -5.53 10.65 -0.03
CA CYS A 302 -5.60 9.65 1.04
C CYS A 302 -5.30 10.21 2.43
N ALA A 303 -6.35 10.38 3.23
CA ALA A 303 -6.22 10.67 4.66
C ALA A 303 -6.13 9.40 5.53
N GLU A 304 -6.56 8.25 5.01
CA GLU A 304 -6.79 7.00 5.74
C GLU A 304 -5.81 5.90 5.28
N TYR A 305 -4.51 6.17 5.24
CA TYR A 305 -3.47 5.27 4.69
C TYR A 305 -3.31 3.91 5.42
N TRP A 306 -4.09 3.66 6.48
CA TRP A 306 -4.19 2.37 7.18
C TRP A 306 -5.38 1.52 6.71
N THR A 307 -6.00 1.89 5.59
CA THR A 307 -7.21 1.26 5.03
C THR A 307 -7.00 0.77 3.59
N SER A 308 -5.76 0.37 3.26
CA SER A 308 -5.41 -0.11 1.93
C SER A 308 -6.43 -1.15 1.46
N THR A 309 -7.04 -0.89 0.31
CA THR A 309 -7.94 -1.85 -0.35
C THR A 309 -7.19 -2.89 -1.16
N ASP A 310 -5.87 -2.74 -1.26
CA ASP A 310 -5.01 -3.63 -2.01
C ASP A 310 -4.43 -4.75 -1.15
N ILE A 311 -4.66 -4.76 0.17
CA ILE A 311 -4.18 -5.80 1.09
C ILE A 311 -5.39 -6.49 1.71
N TRP A 312 -5.45 -7.82 1.67
CA TRP A 312 -6.55 -8.59 2.27
C TRP A 312 -6.11 -10.00 2.66
N ILE A 313 -7.00 -10.73 3.36
CA ILE A 313 -6.87 -12.15 3.65
C ILE A 313 -7.95 -12.88 2.86
N ASP A 314 -7.61 -14.01 2.25
CA ASP A 314 -8.50 -14.83 1.41
C ASP A 314 -8.10 -16.30 1.55
N ASN A 315 -8.58 -16.91 2.64
CA ASN A 315 -8.21 -18.23 3.14
C ASN A 315 -8.82 -19.38 2.33
N ASP A 316 -9.84 -19.12 1.53
CA ASP A 316 -10.48 -20.12 0.67
C ASP A 316 -10.27 -19.86 -0.84
N ASP A 317 -9.45 -18.86 -1.20
CA ASP A 317 -9.11 -18.44 -2.56
C ASP A 317 -10.34 -18.10 -3.43
N ASN A 318 -11.39 -17.56 -2.80
CA ASN A 318 -12.64 -17.19 -3.48
C ASN A 318 -12.68 -15.72 -3.95
N TRP A 319 -11.63 -14.93 -3.67
CA TRP A 319 -11.51 -13.50 -3.97
C TRP A 319 -12.41 -12.57 -3.15
N GLU A 320 -12.95 -13.05 -2.05
CA GLU A 320 -13.64 -12.27 -1.02
C GLU A 320 -12.69 -12.04 0.16
N ILE A 321 -13.01 -11.04 0.98
CA ILE A 321 -12.19 -10.68 2.14
C ILE A 321 -12.62 -11.55 3.31
N ASP A 322 -11.68 -12.33 3.83
CA ASP A 322 -11.84 -13.13 5.03
C ASP A 322 -11.27 -12.44 6.26
N ALA A 323 -11.74 -12.88 7.43
CA ALA A 323 -11.15 -12.50 8.70
C ALA A 323 -9.92 -13.38 9.04
N PRO A 324 -8.90 -12.80 9.70
CA PRO A 324 -7.75 -13.56 10.18
C PRO A 324 -8.14 -14.61 11.23
N LEU A 325 -7.67 -15.85 11.04
CA LEU A 325 -7.97 -17.02 11.86
C LEU A 325 -6.76 -17.48 12.68
N VAL A 326 -6.88 -17.46 14.02
CA VAL A 326 -5.81 -17.95 14.90
C VAL A 326 -5.66 -19.47 14.81
N GLY A 327 -4.43 -19.92 14.54
CA GLY A 327 -4.07 -21.34 14.43
C GLY A 327 -4.53 -22.02 13.13
N VAL A 328 -4.85 -21.23 12.11
CA VAL A 328 -5.06 -21.66 10.73
C VAL A 328 -4.07 -20.90 9.86
N ASP A 329 -3.67 -21.49 8.75
CA ASP A 329 -2.87 -20.84 7.72
C ASP A 329 -3.70 -19.70 7.11
N ASN A 330 -3.24 -18.46 7.27
CA ASN A 330 -3.93 -17.32 6.68
C ASN A 330 -3.28 -16.94 5.34
N HIS A 331 -4.05 -16.88 4.27
CA HIS A 331 -3.56 -16.50 2.94
C HIS A 331 -3.64 -14.98 2.80
N VAL A 332 -2.55 -14.29 3.14
CA VAL A 332 -2.45 -12.83 2.99
C VAL A 332 -2.11 -12.52 1.53
N LYS A 333 -2.87 -11.61 0.93
CA LYS A 333 -2.73 -11.22 -0.49
C LYS A 333 -2.54 -9.71 -0.60
N ALA A 334 -1.82 -9.30 -1.64
CA ALA A 334 -1.69 -7.90 -2.01
C ALA A 334 -1.77 -7.71 -3.53
N PHE A 335 -2.47 -6.65 -3.97
CA PHE A 335 -2.33 -6.15 -5.33
C PHE A 335 -1.03 -5.37 -5.46
N VAL A 336 -0.28 -5.68 -6.52
CA VAL A 336 0.92 -4.95 -6.92
C VAL A 336 0.66 -4.36 -8.29
N ARG A 337 0.75 -3.05 -8.40
CA ARG A 337 0.44 -2.29 -9.61
C ARG A 337 1.73 -1.81 -10.24
N ASN A 338 1.69 -1.53 -11.54
CA ASN A 338 2.80 -0.91 -12.24
C ASN A 338 2.23 0.15 -13.17
N ARG A 339 2.61 1.41 -12.96
CA ARG A 339 2.25 2.54 -13.86
C ARG A 339 3.44 2.99 -14.71
N GLY A 340 4.60 2.36 -14.54
CA GLY A 340 5.78 2.60 -15.34
C GLY A 340 5.63 2.01 -16.74
N GLY A 341 6.39 2.55 -17.69
CA GLY A 341 6.38 2.09 -19.08
C GLY A 341 7.08 0.75 -19.31
N SER A 342 7.83 0.26 -18.31
CA SER A 342 8.61 -0.98 -18.37
C SER A 342 7.90 -2.13 -17.64
N ILE A 343 8.16 -3.39 -18.04
CA ILE A 343 7.68 -4.56 -17.28
C ILE A 343 8.51 -4.65 -16.00
N ALA A 344 7.87 -4.44 -14.85
CA ALA A 344 8.46 -4.67 -13.54
C ALA A 344 8.67 -6.17 -13.32
N ARG A 345 9.91 -6.65 -13.44
CA ARG A 345 10.24 -8.06 -13.22
C ARG A 345 10.80 -8.22 -11.83
N ASP A 346 10.51 -9.37 -11.23
CA ASP A 346 11.08 -9.76 -9.95
C ASP A 346 10.82 -8.71 -8.85
N VAL A 347 9.61 -8.12 -8.83
CA VAL A 347 9.18 -7.21 -7.77
C VAL A 347 9.09 -8.00 -6.49
N GLU A 348 9.94 -7.67 -5.51
CA GLU A 348 9.91 -8.29 -4.19
C GLU A 348 8.77 -7.69 -3.39
N VAL A 349 7.91 -8.54 -2.84
CA VAL A 349 6.73 -8.13 -2.08
C VAL A 349 6.84 -8.72 -0.69
N ALA A 350 7.17 -7.89 0.29
CA ALA A 350 7.36 -8.32 1.66
C ALA A 350 6.15 -7.94 2.51
N PHE A 351 5.57 -8.94 3.19
CA PHE A 351 4.41 -8.80 4.06
C PHE A 351 4.86 -8.80 5.51
N TYR A 352 4.36 -7.85 6.28
CA TYR A 352 4.71 -7.66 7.68
C TYR A 352 3.46 -7.52 8.53
N TYR A 353 3.58 -7.80 9.82
CA TYR A 353 2.57 -7.46 10.81
C TYR A 353 3.17 -6.74 12.02
N ARG A 354 2.36 -5.90 12.67
CA ARG A 354 2.76 -5.16 13.87
C ARG A 354 1.57 -4.79 14.75
N ASP A 355 1.81 -4.70 16.05
CA ASP A 355 0.82 -4.18 17.01
C ASP A 355 0.61 -2.70 16.73
N ASN A 356 -0.63 -2.32 16.39
CA ASN A 356 -1.02 -0.94 16.08
C ASN A 356 -0.64 0.04 17.21
N ALA A 357 -0.61 -0.45 18.46
CA ALA A 357 -0.20 0.33 19.63
C ALA A 357 1.25 0.82 19.58
N THR A 358 2.11 0.17 18.79
CA THR A 358 3.55 0.44 18.76
C THR A 358 4.00 1.34 17.61
N GLY A 359 3.06 1.78 16.75
CA GLY A 359 3.31 2.63 15.57
C GLY A 359 3.12 1.90 14.24
N LEU A 360 3.04 2.68 13.15
CA LEU A 360 2.73 2.22 11.78
C LEU A 360 3.89 2.48 10.81
N ILE A 361 5.09 2.01 11.18
CA ILE A 361 6.28 2.10 10.32
C ILE A 361 6.64 0.67 9.89
N PHE A 362 6.85 0.50 8.58
CA PHE A 362 7.24 -0.76 7.95
C PHE A 362 8.45 -0.51 7.05
N PRO A 363 9.42 -1.43 6.98
CA PRO A 363 9.54 -2.65 7.78
C PRO A 363 10.02 -2.44 9.23
N ASP A 364 10.47 -1.23 9.60
CA ASP A 364 11.16 -1.03 10.90
C ASP A 364 10.27 -1.31 12.13
N GLY A 365 10.70 -2.26 12.97
CA GLY A 365 9.99 -2.69 14.16
C GLY A 365 8.76 -3.58 13.90
N ALA A 366 8.52 -3.98 12.66
CA ALA A 366 7.48 -4.96 12.29
C ALA A 366 8.05 -6.39 12.22
N ASN A 367 7.15 -7.37 12.27
CA ASN A 367 7.50 -8.79 12.13
C ASN A 367 7.20 -9.24 10.70
N LEU A 368 8.16 -9.88 10.03
CA LEU A 368 7.96 -10.43 8.70
C LEU A 368 6.98 -11.63 8.76
N ILE A 369 5.93 -11.59 7.94
CA ILE A 369 5.04 -12.73 7.66
C ILE A 369 5.72 -13.64 6.63
N GLY A 370 6.08 -13.06 5.48
CA GLY A 370 6.65 -13.77 4.34
C GLY A 370 6.97 -12.82 3.19
N MET A 371 7.53 -13.38 2.11
CA MET A 371 7.83 -12.63 0.89
C MET A 371 7.36 -13.41 -0.34
N ASP A 372 6.96 -12.69 -1.38
CA ASP A 372 6.65 -13.22 -2.70
C ASP A 372 7.41 -12.41 -3.78
N THR A 373 7.40 -12.89 -5.02
CA THR A 373 8.03 -12.20 -6.15
C THR A 373 7.10 -12.24 -7.36
N VAL A 374 6.73 -11.06 -7.86
CA VAL A 374 5.77 -10.93 -8.97
C VAL A 374 6.38 -10.20 -10.16
N THR A 375 5.80 -10.43 -11.35
CA THR A 375 6.08 -9.64 -12.55
C THR A 375 4.82 -8.86 -12.93
N VAL A 376 4.94 -7.55 -13.10
CA VAL A 376 3.82 -6.65 -13.38
C VAL A 376 4.07 -5.91 -14.69
N SER A 377 3.19 -6.12 -15.68
CA SER A 377 3.30 -5.42 -16.97
C SER A 377 2.91 -3.93 -16.80
N PRO A 378 3.36 -3.04 -17.72
CA PRO A 378 2.93 -1.64 -17.73
C PRO A 378 1.41 -1.50 -17.67
N ASP A 379 0.92 -0.58 -16.84
CA ASP A 379 -0.50 -0.28 -16.61
C ASP A 379 -1.36 -1.50 -16.20
N THR A 380 -0.75 -2.49 -15.54
CA THR A 380 -1.46 -3.69 -15.06
C THR A 380 -1.33 -3.89 -13.55
N THR A 381 -1.95 -4.95 -13.05
CA THR A 381 -1.93 -5.36 -11.65
C THR A 381 -1.62 -6.85 -11.58
N ALA A 382 -0.75 -7.23 -10.65
CA ALA A 382 -0.49 -8.61 -10.26
C ALA A 382 -0.94 -8.84 -8.81
N VAL A 383 -1.01 -10.10 -8.39
CA VAL A 383 -1.34 -10.47 -7.01
C VAL A 383 -0.15 -11.21 -6.43
N ALA A 384 0.35 -10.71 -5.30
CA ALA A 384 1.31 -11.39 -4.45
C ALA A 384 0.59 -12.08 -3.30
N SER A 385 1.10 -13.23 -2.85
CA SER A 385 0.46 -13.98 -1.75
C SER A 385 1.47 -14.72 -0.89
N VAL A 386 1.25 -14.67 0.43
CA VAL A 386 2.03 -15.41 1.43
C VAL A 386 1.10 -16.12 2.42
N ILE A 387 1.60 -17.18 3.03
CA ILE A 387 0.90 -17.86 4.13
C ILE A 387 1.41 -17.28 5.45
N TRP A 388 0.50 -16.72 6.25
CA TRP A 388 0.76 -16.33 7.62
C TRP A 388 0.44 -17.49 8.55
N GLU A 389 1.46 -18.32 8.79
CA GLU A 389 1.44 -19.38 9.78
C GLU A 389 1.48 -18.78 11.19
N ASP A 390 0.85 -19.45 12.16
CA ASP A 390 0.91 -19.08 13.58
C ASP A 390 0.54 -17.62 13.88
N LEU A 391 -0.55 -17.13 13.28
CA LEU A 391 -1.14 -15.83 13.61
C LEU A 391 -1.15 -15.63 15.13
N PRO A 392 -0.39 -14.65 15.66
CA PRO A 392 -0.31 -14.45 17.10
C PRO A 392 -1.70 -14.14 17.65
N PRO A 393 -2.00 -14.56 18.90
CA PRO A 393 -3.20 -14.09 19.55
C PRO A 393 -3.24 -12.55 19.51
N PRO A 394 -4.43 -11.93 19.49
CA PRO A 394 -4.55 -10.48 19.58
C PRO A 394 -3.69 -9.96 20.74
N PRO A 395 -3.03 -8.80 20.60
CA PRO A 395 -2.22 -8.24 21.67
C PRO A 395 -3.02 -8.17 22.98
N ASP A 396 -2.43 -8.63 24.09
CA ASP A 396 -3.03 -8.52 25.44
C ASP A 396 -3.39 -7.06 25.81
N THR A 397 -2.76 -6.11 25.11
CA THR A 397 -3.03 -4.70 25.25
C THR A 397 -4.45 -4.33 24.83
N GLY A 398 -5.16 -5.16 24.05
CA GLY A 398 -6.50 -4.95 23.49
C GLY A 398 -6.51 -4.33 22.08
N GLY A 399 -5.34 -4.25 21.44
CA GLY A 399 -5.19 -3.73 20.08
C GLY A 399 -5.47 -4.77 18.99
N HIS A 400 -5.03 -4.47 17.77
CA HIS A 400 -5.07 -5.40 16.65
C HIS A 400 -3.75 -5.41 15.90
N TRP A 401 -3.55 -6.45 15.08
CA TRP A 401 -2.40 -6.55 14.21
C TRP A 401 -2.67 -5.79 12.89
N CYS A 402 -1.89 -4.76 12.61
CA CYS A 402 -1.85 -4.13 11.29
C CYS A 402 -1.00 -5.00 10.36
N ILE A 403 -1.40 -5.10 9.10
CA ILE A 403 -0.57 -5.69 8.04
C ILE A 403 0.03 -4.55 7.22
N GLY A 404 1.34 -4.59 7.01
CA GLY A 404 2.06 -3.71 6.10
C GLY A 404 2.63 -4.51 4.94
N VAL A 405 2.55 -3.97 3.73
CA VAL A 405 3.14 -4.56 2.53
C VAL A 405 4.14 -3.56 1.96
N VAL A 406 5.33 -4.06 1.65
CA VAL A 406 6.44 -3.27 1.11
C VAL A 406 6.84 -3.85 -0.24
N LEU A 407 6.77 -3.03 -1.28
CA LEU A 407 7.20 -3.38 -2.63
C LEU A 407 8.63 -2.89 -2.85
N ASN A 408 9.48 -3.73 -3.40
CA ASN A 408 10.84 -3.32 -3.74
C ASN A 408 11.19 -3.79 -5.16
N HIS A 409 11.56 -2.84 -6.02
CA HIS A 409 12.04 -3.10 -7.37
C HIS A 409 13.34 -2.32 -7.63
N PRO A 410 14.32 -2.85 -8.38
CA PRO A 410 15.58 -2.15 -8.61
C PRO A 410 15.46 -0.79 -9.32
N GLU A 411 14.42 -0.62 -10.15
CA GLU A 411 14.12 0.65 -10.85
C GLU A 411 13.17 1.55 -10.04
N ASP A 412 12.55 1.02 -8.98
CA ASP A 412 11.60 1.71 -8.12
C ASP A 412 11.63 1.09 -6.71
N SER A 413 12.64 1.52 -5.97
CA SER A 413 12.93 1.02 -4.62
C SER A 413 12.29 1.95 -3.60
N VAL A 414 11.85 1.36 -2.48
CA VAL A 414 11.38 2.13 -1.32
C VAL A 414 12.42 3.18 -0.93
N SER A 415 11.97 4.41 -0.80
CA SER A 415 12.81 5.60 -0.59
C SER A 415 13.59 5.58 0.74
N SER A 416 13.18 4.77 1.72
CA SER A 416 13.93 4.50 2.96
C SER A 416 13.33 3.32 3.76
N PRO A 417 14.13 2.64 4.61
CA PRO A 417 13.65 1.56 5.49
C PRO A 417 12.72 2.02 6.63
N THR A 418 12.50 3.33 6.80
CA THR A 418 11.68 3.90 7.91
C THR A 418 10.54 4.79 7.42
N VAL A 419 10.06 4.57 6.19
CA VAL A 419 9.13 5.50 5.54
C VAL A 419 7.70 5.24 5.99
N GLN A 420 6.94 6.31 6.16
CA GLN A 420 5.52 6.20 6.43
C GLN A 420 4.77 5.92 5.11
N PRO A 421 3.65 5.18 5.12
CA PRO A 421 2.99 4.77 3.87
C PRO A 421 2.61 5.91 2.94
N TRP A 422 2.30 7.09 3.50
CA TRP A 422 1.93 8.24 2.69
C TRP A 422 3.12 9.04 2.12
N GLU A 423 4.34 8.65 2.48
CA GLU A 423 5.59 9.22 1.96
C GLU A 423 6.17 8.36 0.82
N ASP A 424 5.58 7.18 0.55
CA ASP A 424 6.07 6.23 -0.45
C ASP A 424 4.95 5.33 -0.97
N ASN A 425 4.69 5.39 -2.27
CA ASN A 425 3.66 4.59 -2.97
C ASN A 425 3.96 3.08 -3.01
N ASN A 426 5.13 2.67 -2.54
CA ASN A 426 5.56 1.27 -2.49
C ASN A 426 5.23 0.63 -1.13
N ILE A 427 4.56 1.36 -0.23
CA ILE A 427 4.15 0.87 1.09
C ILE A 427 2.63 1.00 1.25
N GLY A 428 1.97 -0.11 1.53
CA GLY A 428 0.55 -0.14 1.89
C GLY A 428 0.35 -0.65 3.31
N ILE A 429 -0.66 -0.12 4.03
CA ILE A 429 -1.08 -0.66 5.33
C ILE A 429 -2.58 -0.95 5.30
N ALA A 430 -2.96 -2.10 5.83
CA ALA A 430 -4.35 -2.43 6.11
C ALA A 430 -4.56 -2.91 7.56
N ASN A 431 -5.66 -2.44 8.14
CA ASN A 431 -6.26 -3.04 9.32
C ASN A 431 -7.23 -4.13 8.87
N LEU A 432 -6.84 -5.40 9.01
CA LEU A 432 -7.66 -6.53 8.57
C LEU A 432 -8.36 -7.28 9.71
N TRP A 433 -8.29 -6.73 10.92
CA TRP A 433 -8.88 -7.39 12.08
C TRP A 433 -10.34 -7.05 12.23
N PHE A 434 -11.19 -8.09 12.26
CA PHE A 434 -12.58 -7.96 12.65
C PHE A 434 -12.74 -8.26 14.13
N ILE A 435 -13.42 -7.38 14.86
CA ILE A 435 -13.63 -7.55 16.29
C ILE A 435 -15.08 -7.95 16.57
N ALA A 436 -15.23 -9.14 17.13
CA ALA A 436 -16.50 -9.67 17.61
C ALA A 436 -17.02 -8.83 18.77
N ALA A 437 -18.21 -8.29 18.61
CA ALA A 437 -18.92 -7.59 19.66
C ALA A 437 -20.18 -8.40 20.03
N ARG A 438 -20.55 -8.40 21.31
CA ARG A 438 -21.77 -9.06 21.80
C ARG A 438 -22.78 -8.00 22.23
N ALA A 439 -24.06 -8.20 21.90
CA ALA A 439 -25.13 -7.32 22.36
C ALA A 439 -25.02 -7.04 23.87
N GLY A 440 -25.10 -5.76 24.24
CA GLY A 440 -25.05 -5.29 25.62
C GLY A 440 -23.69 -5.35 26.31
N HIS A 441 -22.67 -5.93 25.67
CA HIS A 441 -21.34 -6.05 26.26
C HIS A 441 -20.45 -4.87 25.84
N SER A 442 -19.72 -4.34 26.81
CA SER A 442 -18.69 -3.34 26.58
C SER A 442 -17.42 -3.98 26.03
N MET A 443 -16.91 -3.41 24.95
CA MET A 443 -15.71 -3.88 24.24
C MET A 443 -14.65 -2.76 24.24
N PRO A 444 -13.64 -2.85 25.12
CA PRO A 444 -12.55 -1.87 25.14
C PRO A 444 -11.53 -2.16 24.03
N LEU A 445 -11.25 -1.13 23.23
CA LEU A 445 -10.35 -1.09 22.07
C LEU A 445 -9.25 -0.04 22.29
N PRO A 446 -8.20 -0.39 23.03
CA PRO A 446 -7.07 0.48 23.30
C PRO A 446 -6.18 0.73 22.08
N PHE A 447 -5.71 1.97 21.96
CA PHE A 447 -4.72 2.41 20.98
C PHE A 447 -3.84 3.52 21.60
N TYR A 448 -2.82 3.95 20.86
CA TYR A 448 -1.93 5.03 21.29
C TYR A 448 -1.96 6.18 20.28
N ALA A 449 -2.28 7.38 20.77
CA ALA A 449 -2.00 8.61 20.04
C ALA A 449 -0.52 8.95 20.24
N GLY A 450 0.23 9.11 19.15
CA GLY A 450 1.68 9.28 19.19
C GLY A 450 2.13 10.44 18.32
N SER A 451 3.22 11.10 18.73
CA SER A 451 3.87 12.16 17.96
C SER A 451 4.89 11.64 16.93
N GLY A 452 5.09 10.31 16.88
CA GLY A 452 6.21 9.70 16.17
C GLY A 452 7.54 9.96 16.89
N GLY A 453 8.44 8.97 16.89
CA GLY A 453 9.78 9.10 17.47
C GLY A 453 10.90 9.35 16.46
N GLN A 454 10.61 9.47 15.15
CA GLN A 454 11.59 9.28 14.07
C GLN A 454 11.23 10.11 12.80
N PRO A 455 12.17 10.29 11.84
CA PRO A 455 12.31 11.47 10.99
C PRO A 455 11.36 11.47 9.77
N GLY A 456 10.19 12.10 9.93
CA GLY A 456 9.23 12.38 8.85
C GLY A 456 8.38 13.63 9.13
N PHE A 457 8.18 13.97 10.41
CA PHE A 457 7.60 15.24 10.88
C PHE A 457 8.59 16.43 10.77
N GLY A 458 9.21 16.58 9.59
CA GLY A 458 10.18 17.61 9.29
C GLY A 458 9.80 19.00 9.82
N LEU A 459 10.75 19.60 10.53
CA LEU A 459 10.92 21.05 10.73
C LEU A 459 9.86 21.84 11.52
N THR A 460 8.77 21.24 12.01
CA THR A 460 7.82 21.95 12.88
C THR A 460 8.27 21.93 14.36
N PRO A 461 8.15 23.04 15.09
CA PRO A 461 8.56 23.10 16.49
C PRO A 461 7.64 22.26 17.38
N TRP A 462 8.24 21.37 18.16
CA TRP A 462 7.56 20.64 19.23
C TRP A 462 7.52 21.50 20.51
N PRO A 463 6.50 21.34 21.38
CA PRO A 463 5.39 20.38 21.32
C PRO A 463 4.28 20.80 20.35
N ARG A 464 3.43 19.86 19.93
CA ARG A 464 2.35 20.11 18.96
C ARG A 464 0.98 19.74 19.52
N GLU A 465 -0.06 20.44 19.07
CA GLU A 465 -1.44 20.13 19.43
C GLU A 465 -2.09 19.23 18.40
N PHE A 466 -2.79 18.22 18.91
CA PHE A 466 -3.52 17.24 18.14
C PHE A 466 -4.96 17.17 18.62
N ARG A 467 -5.82 16.55 17.82
CA ARG A 467 -7.19 16.17 18.17
C ARG A 467 -7.47 14.77 17.67
N LEU A 468 -8.30 14.02 18.37
CA LEU A 468 -8.81 12.74 17.88
C LEU A 468 -10.21 12.95 17.31
N ASP A 469 -10.37 12.74 16.01
CA ASP A 469 -11.67 12.74 15.35
C ASP A 469 -12.16 11.29 15.22
N VAL A 470 -13.42 11.05 15.56
CA VAL A 470 -14.02 9.71 15.49
C VAL A 470 -15.07 9.69 14.38
N ILE A 471 -14.92 8.75 13.47
CA ILE A 471 -15.88 8.46 12.41
C ILE A 471 -16.49 7.11 12.72
N ASP A 472 -17.81 7.05 12.92
CA ASP A 472 -18.51 5.80 13.15
C ASP A 472 -19.53 5.53 12.04
N ARG A 473 -19.58 4.26 11.63
CA ARG A 473 -20.65 3.69 10.79
C ARG A 473 -21.19 2.44 11.47
N LEU A 474 -21.56 2.60 12.74
CA LEU A 474 -22.11 1.52 13.53
C LEU A 474 -23.58 1.25 13.19
N PRO A 475 -24.08 0.02 13.37
CA PRO A 475 -25.50 -0.26 13.28
C PRO A 475 -26.34 0.56 14.27
N GLU A 476 -27.61 0.78 13.95
CA GLU A 476 -28.51 1.54 14.81
C GLU A 476 -28.57 0.96 16.24
N GLY A 477 -28.48 1.85 17.23
CA GLY A 477 -28.55 1.50 18.65
C GLY A 477 -27.23 1.06 19.28
N TRP A 478 -26.16 0.90 18.49
CA TRP A 478 -24.81 0.75 19.03
C TRP A 478 -24.32 2.09 19.56
N ALA A 479 -23.51 2.03 20.62
CA ALA A 479 -22.91 3.21 21.23
C ALA A 479 -21.40 3.05 21.31
N TRP A 480 -20.69 4.17 21.40
CA TRP A 480 -19.27 4.19 21.69
C TRP A 480 -18.92 5.31 22.68
N GLY A 481 -17.78 5.17 23.34
CA GLY A 481 -17.21 6.18 24.25
C GLY A 481 -15.69 6.10 24.28
N MET A 482 -15.02 7.10 24.82
CA MET A 482 -13.57 7.14 24.93
C MET A 482 -13.10 7.39 26.36
N GLU A 483 -12.01 6.75 26.76
CA GLU A 483 -11.29 6.99 28.01
C GLU A 483 -9.83 7.38 27.71
N GLY A 484 -9.31 8.39 28.41
CA GLY A 484 -7.97 8.94 28.19
C GLY A 484 -8.05 10.27 27.46
N ILE A 485 -7.97 10.25 26.12
CA ILE A 485 -8.20 11.42 25.28
C ILE A 485 -9.63 11.34 24.75
N ASN A 486 -10.45 12.36 25.00
CA ASN A 486 -11.82 12.38 24.48
C ASN A 486 -11.84 12.78 23.01
N ALA A 487 -12.79 12.24 22.25
CA ALA A 487 -13.03 12.65 20.87
C ALA A 487 -13.30 14.16 20.78
N GLY A 488 -12.69 14.81 19.80
CA GLY A 488 -12.83 16.24 19.55
C GLY A 488 -12.07 17.16 20.53
N GLU A 489 -11.48 16.63 21.60
CA GLU A 489 -10.65 17.42 22.53
C GLU A 489 -9.22 17.56 22.02
N ASN A 490 -8.67 18.76 22.17
CA ASN A 490 -7.28 19.04 21.84
C ASN A 490 -6.35 18.47 22.93
N PHE A 491 -5.23 17.91 22.52
CA PHE A 491 -4.20 17.44 23.43
C PHE A 491 -2.82 17.70 22.84
N THR A 492 -1.85 17.99 23.70
CA THR A 492 -0.48 18.28 23.29
C THR A 492 0.42 17.06 23.47
N LEU A 493 1.21 16.70 22.45
CA LEU A 493 2.28 15.71 22.57
C LEU A 493 3.65 16.38 22.39
N LYS A 494 4.64 15.92 23.16
CA LYS A 494 6.08 16.18 22.88
C LYS A 494 6.59 15.17 21.86
N LEU A 495 7.72 15.46 21.21
CA LEU A 495 8.38 14.50 20.31
C LEU A 495 8.65 13.16 21.02
N GLY A 496 8.22 12.06 20.42
CA GLY A 496 8.31 10.71 20.99
C GLY A 496 7.34 10.39 22.13
N GLU A 497 6.49 11.33 22.55
CA GLU A 497 5.42 11.06 23.53
C GLU A 497 4.30 10.22 22.89
N GLN A 498 3.79 9.27 23.67
CA GLN A 498 2.61 8.49 23.34
C GLN A 498 1.60 8.59 24.48
N ARG A 499 0.31 8.58 24.14
CA ARG A 499 -0.79 8.54 25.11
C ARG A 499 -1.73 7.40 24.77
N LYS A 500 -1.89 6.50 25.75
CA LYS A 500 -2.86 5.41 25.68
C LYS A 500 -4.26 6.00 25.78
N THR A 501 -5.13 5.56 24.88
CA THR A 501 -6.55 5.89 24.82
C THR A 501 -7.32 4.59 24.63
N VAL A 502 -8.54 4.51 25.17
CA VAL A 502 -9.42 3.34 25.04
C VAL A 502 -10.72 3.77 24.39
N LEU A 503 -10.98 3.29 23.16
CA LEU A 503 -12.29 3.37 22.54
C LEU A 503 -13.14 2.22 23.07
N THR A 504 -14.28 2.49 23.66
CA THR A 504 -15.21 1.45 24.11
C THR A 504 -16.42 1.42 23.19
N VAL A 505 -16.71 0.27 22.59
CA VAL A 505 -17.93 0.07 21.80
C VAL A 505 -18.89 -0.84 22.56
N ILE A 506 -20.18 -0.50 22.52
CA ILE A 506 -21.26 -1.21 23.19
C ILE A 506 -22.35 -1.50 22.13
N PRO A 507 -22.42 -2.73 21.60
CA PRO A 507 -23.50 -3.13 20.72
C PRO A 507 -24.84 -3.05 21.43
N SER A 508 -25.90 -2.69 20.69
CA SER A 508 -27.27 -2.66 21.24
C SER A 508 -27.67 -4.01 21.80
N ASP A 509 -28.42 -4.07 22.91
CA ASP A 509 -29.01 -5.31 23.46
C ASP A 509 -29.92 -6.05 22.46
N VAL A 510 -30.39 -5.35 21.43
CA VAL A 510 -31.24 -5.87 20.35
C VAL A 510 -30.52 -5.89 19.00
N ALA A 511 -29.19 -5.82 19.00
CA ALA A 511 -28.41 -5.85 17.78
C ALA A 511 -28.69 -7.14 16.99
N VAL A 512 -28.81 -6.98 15.67
CA VAL A 512 -29.11 -8.10 14.77
C VAL A 512 -27.83 -8.90 14.60
N ALA A 513 -27.92 -10.23 14.72
CA ALA A 513 -26.81 -11.12 14.45
C ALA A 513 -26.18 -10.81 13.08
N HIS A 514 -24.85 -10.72 13.02
CA HIS A 514 -24.09 -10.36 11.81
C HIS A 514 -24.31 -8.94 11.31
N SER A 515 -24.99 -8.08 12.08
CA SER A 515 -24.91 -6.64 11.81
C SER A 515 -23.49 -6.18 12.13
N GLY A 516 -22.92 -5.41 11.21
CA GLY A 516 -21.55 -4.92 11.31
C GLY A 516 -21.44 -3.48 10.88
N GLY A 517 -20.31 -2.90 11.25
CA GLY A 517 -19.97 -1.53 10.98
C GLY A 517 -18.50 -1.30 11.30
N TYR A 518 -18.10 -0.04 11.40
CA TYR A 518 -16.75 0.28 11.85
C TYR A 518 -16.74 1.52 12.72
N VAL A 519 -15.69 1.64 13.52
CA VAL A 519 -15.30 2.89 14.16
C VAL A 519 -13.87 3.17 13.78
N GLU A 520 -13.63 4.41 13.37
CA GLU A 520 -12.33 4.91 12.99
C GLU A 520 -11.97 6.11 13.85
N VAL A 521 -10.71 6.16 14.28
CA VAL A 521 -10.14 7.28 15.02
C VAL A 521 -9.01 7.86 14.20
N GLN A 522 -9.10 9.16 13.89
CA GLN A 522 -8.12 9.92 13.15
C GLN A 522 -7.42 10.89 14.10
N GLN A 523 -6.10 10.89 14.11
CA GLN A 523 -5.28 11.88 14.81
C GLN A 523 -5.00 13.05 13.88
N VAL A 524 -5.60 14.20 14.15
CA VAL A 524 -5.46 15.43 13.38
C VAL A 524 -4.44 16.34 14.05
N ASP A 525 -3.44 16.75 13.31
CA ASP A 525 -2.49 17.80 13.66
C ASP A 525 -3.13 19.18 13.45
N LEU A 526 -3.28 19.95 14.53
CA LEU A 526 -4.05 21.21 14.50
C LEU A 526 -3.30 22.36 13.82
N ASP A 527 -1.97 22.31 13.72
CA ASP A 527 -1.24 23.39 13.04
C ASP A 527 -1.41 23.30 11.52
N THR A 528 -1.50 22.08 11.00
CA THR A 528 -1.54 21.80 9.56
C THR A 528 -2.93 21.38 9.07
N GLY A 529 -3.83 21.00 9.99
CA GLY A 529 -5.11 20.37 9.68
C GLY A 529 -5.00 18.96 9.10
N ARG A 530 -3.81 18.35 9.14
CA ARG A 530 -3.50 17.08 8.50
C ARG A 530 -3.84 15.89 9.40
N ILE A 531 -4.27 14.79 8.80
CA ILE A 531 -4.42 13.51 9.50
C ILE A 531 -3.05 12.83 9.52
N VAL A 532 -2.51 12.59 10.70
CA VAL A 532 -1.12 12.14 10.87
C VAL A 532 -1.00 10.73 11.44
N GLY A 533 -2.14 10.12 11.73
CA GLY A 533 -2.25 8.85 12.43
C GLY A 533 -3.71 8.43 12.52
N GLY A 534 -3.95 7.15 12.74
CA GLY A 534 -5.28 6.68 13.04
C GLY A 534 -5.38 5.17 13.09
N VAL A 535 -6.59 4.73 13.39
CA VAL A 535 -6.92 3.32 13.56
C VAL A 535 -8.35 3.10 13.13
N ARG A 536 -8.61 2.00 12.44
CA ARG A 536 -9.96 1.55 12.11
C ARG A 536 -10.19 0.17 12.72
N TYR A 537 -11.36 0.01 13.34
CA TYR A 537 -11.84 -1.25 13.87
C TYR A 537 -13.11 -1.63 13.11
N ASP A 538 -13.05 -2.71 12.34
CA ASP A 538 -14.22 -3.32 11.74
C ASP A 538 -14.88 -4.26 12.76
N LEU A 539 -16.16 -4.05 13.02
CA LEU A 539 -16.89 -4.62 14.14
C LEU A 539 -18.13 -5.34 13.64
N TYR A 540 -18.51 -6.43 14.32
CA TYR A 540 -19.76 -7.10 14.04
C TYR A 540 -20.34 -7.81 15.25
N GLU A 541 -21.65 -8.06 15.17
CA GLU A 541 -22.44 -8.70 16.20
C GLU A 541 -22.35 -10.23 16.11
N ASP A 542 -21.85 -10.88 17.16
CA ASP A 542 -21.67 -12.33 17.27
C ASP A 542 -22.74 -13.02 18.16
N HIS A 543 -23.99 -12.54 18.17
CA HIS A 543 -25.12 -13.26 18.76
C HIS A 543 -25.61 -14.35 17.82
N ARG A 544 -24.84 -15.44 17.76
CA ARG A 544 -25.44 -16.74 17.47
C ARG A 544 -25.16 -17.71 18.62
N PRO A 545 -26.16 -18.53 19.00
CA PRO A 545 -25.83 -19.82 19.56
C PRO A 545 -24.85 -20.53 18.61
N PRO A 546 -23.88 -21.30 19.12
CA PRO A 546 -22.94 -22.04 18.28
C PRO A 546 -23.65 -22.82 17.18
N ALA A 547 -22.96 -23.12 16.08
CA ALA A 547 -23.49 -23.99 15.05
C ALA A 547 -23.87 -25.36 15.64
N ARG A 548 -24.80 -26.03 14.97
CA ARG A 548 -25.25 -27.37 15.37
C ARG A 548 -24.07 -28.33 15.40
N VAL A 549 -23.98 -29.16 16.42
CA VAL A 549 -22.93 -30.20 16.50
C VAL A 549 -23.17 -31.26 15.43
N GLU A 550 -22.20 -31.48 14.56
CA GLU A 550 -22.26 -32.44 13.46
C GLU A 550 -21.41 -33.70 13.70
N LYS A 551 -21.62 -34.71 12.85
CA LYS A 551 -20.86 -35.98 12.80
C LYS A 551 -20.73 -36.66 14.16
N VAL A 552 -21.80 -36.59 14.95
CA VAL A 552 -21.85 -37.25 16.24
C VAL A 552 -21.94 -38.77 15.99
N THR A 553 -21.10 -39.53 16.67
CA THR A 553 -21.07 -40.99 16.64
C THR A 553 -21.15 -41.54 18.05
N GLY A 554 -21.71 -42.74 18.22
CA GLY A 554 -21.81 -43.39 19.52
C GLY A 554 -21.60 -44.89 19.41
N ILE A 555 -20.80 -45.46 20.31
CA ILE A 555 -20.58 -46.91 20.42
C ILE A 555 -20.79 -47.37 21.86
N LEU A 556 -21.25 -48.61 22.04
CA LEU A 556 -21.29 -49.24 23.36
C LEU A 556 -19.95 -49.94 23.63
N SER A 557 -19.24 -49.51 24.67
CA SER A 557 -17.96 -50.09 25.08
C SER A 557 -17.93 -50.31 26.59
N ASN A 558 -17.68 -51.54 27.03
CA ASN A 558 -17.67 -51.93 28.45
C ASN A 558 -18.94 -51.54 29.23
N GLY A 559 -20.11 -51.62 28.58
CA GLY A 559 -21.39 -51.24 29.18
C GLY A 559 -21.59 -49.73 29.30
N LYS A 560 -20.78 -48.90 28.65
CA LYS A 560 -20.95 -47.44 28.62
C LYS A 560 -21.12 -46.95 27.19
N ALA A 561 -21.97 -45.95 26.99
CA ALA A 561 -22.05 -45.24 25.72
C ALA A 561 -20.84 -44.32 25.60
N LEU A 562 -19.99 -44.55 24.60
CA LEU A 562 -18.89 -43.66 24.23
C LEU A 562 -19.32 -42.86 23.01
N LEU A 563 -19.44 -41.54 23.19
CA LEU A 563 -19.80 -40.58 22.15
C LEU A 563 -18.54 -39.89 21.63
N SER A 564 -18.52 -39.61 20.33
CA SER A 564 -17.48 -38.82 19.67
C SER A 564 -18.12 -37.86 18.67
N TRP A 565 -17.69 -36.60 18.62
CA TRP A 565 -18.20 -35.61 17.65
C TRP A 565 -17.12 -34.69 17.13
N GLN A 566 -17.36 -34.11 15.94
CA GLN A 566 -16.51 -33.04 15.43
C GLN A 566 -16.76 -31.79 16.30
N PRO A 567 -15.71 -31.14 16.84
CA PRO A 567 -15.89 -29.87 17.54
C PRO A 567 -16.58 -28.89 16.59
N VAL A 568 -17.42 -28.01 17.13
CA VAL A 568 -17.87 -26.87 16.34
C VAL A 568 -16.66 -25.95 16.17
N ILE A 569 -16.16 -25.90 14.95
CA ILE A 569 -15.01 -25.09 14.54
C ILE A 569 -15.57 -23.76 14.02
N SER A 570 -14.77 -22.70 14.09
CA SER A 570 -15.07 -21.34 13.61
C SER A 570 -15.93 -21.30 12.34
N GLU A 571 -16.85 -20.34 12.27
CA GLU A 571 -17.47 -19.98 10.99
C GLU A 571 -16.34 -19.64 10.00
N ALA A 572 -16.25 -20.39 8.91
CA ALA A 572 -15.22 -20.18 7.90
C ALA A 572 -15.30 -18.77 7.31
N GLU A 573 -16.52 -18.25 7.11
CA GLU A 573 -16.79 -16.93 6.53
C GLU A 573 -16.38 -15.77 7.46
N THR A 574 -16.47 -15.94 8.79
CA THR A 574 -16.25 -14.83 9.73
C THR A 574 -14.93 -14.90 10.48
N GLY A 575 -14.18 -15.99 10.30
CA GLY A 575 -12.87 -16.20 10.91
C GLY A 575 -12.88 -16.29 12.44
N LEU A 576 -14.06 -16.25 13.08
CA LEU A 576 -14.15 -16.31 14.53
C LEU A 576 -14.38 -17.73 15.00
N ARG A 577 -13.56 -18.14 15.96
CA ARG A 577 -13.85 -19.30 16.79
C ARG A 577 -15.14 -19.01 17.55
N GLU A 578 -16.22 -19.72 17.22
CA GLU A 578 -17.37 -19.82 18.09
C GLU A 578 -16.85 -20.14 19.50
N ARG A 579 -17.12 -19.24 20.45
CA ARG A 579 -16.59 -19.35 21.82
C ARG A 579 -17.42 -20.37 22.58
N VAL A 580 -17.35 -21.63 22.15
CA VAL A 580 -18.01 -22.77 22.80
C VAL A 580 -17.39 -22.94 24.19
N ALA A 581 -18.16 -22.61 25.21
CA ALA A 581 -17.77 -22.80 26.60
C ALA A 581 -17.83 -24.28 26.97
N TYR A 582 -18.87 -24.98 26.51
CA TYR A 582 -19.06 -26.41 26.74
C TYR A 582 -20.03 -27.04 25.74
N TYR A 583 -20.00 -28.36 25.67
CA TYR A 583 -21.01 -29.17 24.99
C TYR A 583 -21.95 -29.75 26.03
N GLN A 584 -23.25 -29.57 25.86
CA GLN A 584 -24.27 -30.18 26.69
C GLN A 584 -24.75 -31.47 26.05
N VAL A 585 -24.59 -32.58 26.77
CA VAL A 585 -24.99 -33.92 26.31
C VAL A 585 -26.35 -34.25 26.92
N PHE A 586 -27.28 -34.72 26.08
CA PHE A 586 -28.61 -35.17 26.46
C PHE A 586 -28.76 -36.66 26.23
N ARG A 587 -29.55 -37.31 27.09
CA ARG A 587 -30.01 -38.70 26.95
C ARG A 587 -31.51 -38.74 27.13
N ASP A 588 -32.20 -39.26 26.12
CA ASP A 588 -33.67 -39.35 26.06
C ASP A 588 -34.35 -37.99 26.35
N GLY A 589 -33.77 -36.93 25.79
CA GLY A 589 -34.22 -35.54 25.96
C GLY A 589 -33.85 -34.88 27.30
N LYS A 590 -33.17 -35.60 28.22
CA LYS A 590 -32.73 -35.06 29.51
C LYS A 590 -31.23 -34.73 29.49
N ALA A 591 -30.87 -33.52 29.89
CA ALA A 591 -29.47 -33.13 30.03
C ALA A 591 -28.74 -34.01 31.07
N LEU A 592 -27.60 -34.58 30.70
CA LEU A 592 -26.75 -35.40 31.56
C LEU A 592 -25.58 -34.62 32.14
N THR A 593 -24.81 -33.96 31.28
CA THR A 593 -23.57 -33.30 31.69
C THR A 593 -23.19 -32.14 30.77
N LYS A 594 -22.21 -31.36 31.22
CA LYS A 594 -21.48 -30.37 30.42
C LYS A 594 -20.07 -30.89 30.21
N VAL A 595 -19.67 -31.02 28.95
CA VAL A 595 -18.31 -31.43 28.55
C VAL A 595 -17.58 -30.15 28.18
N VAL A 596 -16.67 -29.71 29.05
CA VAL A 596 -15.82 -28.55 28.78
C VAL A 596 -14.92 -28.88 27.60
N ARG A 597 -14.70 -27.89 26.73
CA ARG A 597 -13.92 -27.98 25.50
C ARG A 597 -12.64 -28.82 25.69
N ASP A 598 -12.39 -29.72 24.75
CA ASP A 598 -11.13 -30.43 24.67
C ASP A 598 -10.00 -29.41 24.49
N THR A 599 -9.04 -29.41 25.41
CA THR A 599 -7.91 -28.47 25.40
C THR A 599 -6.83 -28.85 24.40
N ASP A 600 -6.96 -30.01 23.74
CA ASP A 600 -6.00 -30.50 22.76
C ASP A 600 -6.55 -30.38 21.31
N PRO A 601 -6.20 -29.30 20.57
CA PRO A 601 -6.66 -29.11 19.19
C PRO A 601 -6.12 -30.16 18.21
N HIS A 602 -5.18 -31.03 18.62
CA HIS A 602 -4.57 -32.04 17.75
C HIS A 602 -5.25 -33.41 17.79
N GLN A 603 -6.26 -33.61 18.65
CA GLN A 603 -7.05 -34.84 18.65
C GLN A 603 -8.32 -34.67 17.79
N PRO A 604 -8.52 -35.49 16.74
CA PRO A 604 -9.70 -35.39 15.91
C PRO A 604 -10.93 -35.86 16.69
N GLY A 605 -11.71 -34.90 17.17
CA GLY A 605 -13.02 -35.11 17.80
C GLY A 605 -13.01 -35.06 19.32
N ILE A 606 -14.11 -34.58 19.90
CA ILE A 606 -14.33 -34.62 21.35
C ILE A 606 -14.92 -35.97 21.70
N GLN A 607 -14.38 -36.63 22.73
CA GLN A 607 -14.88 -37.89 23.24
C GLN A 607 -15.45 -37.76 24.64
N TRP A 608 -16.62 -38.37 24.88
CA TRP A 608 -17.22 -38.42 26.20
C TRP A 608 -17.89 -39.78 26.43
N ALA A 609 -17.77 -40.32 27.65
CA ALA A 609 -18.40 -41.57 28.03
C ALA A 609 -19.49 -41.33 29.08
N ASP A 610 -20.66 -41.94 28.86
CA ASP A 610 -21.73 -41.95 29.86
C ASP A 610 -21.25 -42.71 31.12
N SER A 611 -21.37 -42.06 32.27
CA SER A 611 -20.97 -42.62 33.56
C SER A 611 -21.93 -43.73 33.99
N GLU A 612 -23.17 -43.71 33.51
CA GLU A 612 -24.20 -44.70 33.76
C GLU A 612 -24.31 -45.67 32.58
N THR A 613 -24.49 -46.96 32.88
CA THR A 613 -24.85 -47.94 31.86
C THR A 613 -26.33 -47.79 31.54
N PRO A 614 -26.72 -47.43 30.30
CA PRO A 614 -28.13 -47.42 29.96
C PRO A 614 -28.69 -48.84 30.09
N GLU A 615 -29.84 -49.00 30.75
CA GLU A 615 -30.49 -50.31 30.92
C GLU A 615 -31.21 -50.78 29.64
N GLN A 616 -31.46 -49.85 28.71
CA GLN A 616 -32.19 -50.05 27.46
C GLN A 616 -31.53 -49.23 26.33
N THR A 617 -32.05 -49.35 25.11
CA THR A 617 -31.71 -48.42 24.01
C THR A 617 -31.89 -46.97 24.48
N ALA A 618 -30.85 -46.15 24.33
CA ALA A 618 -30.84 -44.75 24.71
C ALA A 618 -30.57 -43.86 23.50
N VAL A 619 -31.23 -42.71 23.43
CA VAL A 619 -31.06 -41.70 22.39
C VAL A 619 -30.22 -40.55 22.93
N TYR A 620 -29.10 -40.26 22.27
CA TYR A 620 -28.22 -39.15 22.64
C TYR A 620 -28.29 -38.01 21.63
N THR A 621 -28.25 -36.78 22.13
CA THR A 621 -28.04 -35.57 21.35
C THR A 621 -27.04 -34.67 22.05
N ILE A 622 -26.36 -33.82 21.29
CA ILE A 622 -25.34 -32.90 21.79
C ILE A 622 -25.66 -31.49 21.32
N GLN A 623 -25.47 -30.52 22.19
CA GLN A 623 -25.66 -29.09 21.91
C GLN A 623 -24.38 -28.36 22.27
N ALA A 624 -23.85 -27.52 21.38
CA ALA A 624 -22.79 -26.60 21.77
C ALA A 624 -23.41 -25.39 22.48
N VAL A 625 -22.75 -24.90 23.52
CA VAL A 625 -23.16 -23.71 24.27
C VAL A 625 -22.00 -22.74 24.35
N ASP A 626 -22.25 -21.49 23.98
CA ASP A 626 -21.23 -20.45 24.03
C ASP A 626 -20.99 -19.95 25.47
N GLU A 627 -20.01 -19.06 25.63
CA GLU A 627 -19.74 -18.36 26.91
C GLU A 627 -20.87 -17.44 27.37
N GLY A 628 -21.76 -17.01 26.47
CA GLY A 628 -22.97 -16.23 26.78
C GLY A 628 -24.13 -17.09 27.30
N GLY A 629 -24.03 -18.41 27.21
CA GLY A 629 -25.09 -19.35 27.55
C GLY A 629 -26.08 -19.61 26.41
N ASN A 630 -25.83 -19.09 25.21
CA ASN A 630 -26.65 -19.38 24.03
C ASN A 630 -26.34 -20.79 23.53
N ALA A 631 -27.39 -21.58 23.34
CA ALA A 631 -27.27 -23.00 23.04
C ALA A 631 -27.69 -23.30 21.61
N ALA A 632 -26.83 -23.99 20.86
CA ALA A 632 -27.00 -24.41 19.46
C ALA A 632 -28.30 -25.19 19.22
N ALA A 633 -28.66 -25.52 17.98
CA ALA A 633 -29.60 -26.61 17.77
C ALA A 633 -29.01 -27.94 18.28
N LEU A 634 -29.84 -28.86 18.78
CA LEU A 634 -29.42 -30.22 19.12
C LEU A 634 -28.88 -30.92 17.88
N SER A 635 -27.82 -31.74 18.03
CA SER A 635 -27.29 -32.62 17.00
C SER A 635 -28.33 -33.60 16.45
N ASP A 636 -27.96 -34.37 15.42
CA ASP A 636 -28.77 -35.53 15.05
C ASP A 636 -28.81 -36.54 16.21
N GLU A 637 -29.91 -37.29 16.29
CA GLU A 637 -30.10 -38.34 17.30
C GLU A 637 -29.16 -39.52 17.05
N ILE A 638 -28.44 -39.93 18.09
CA ILE A 638 -27.69 -41.19 18.09
C ILE A 638 -28.39 -42.20 18.96
N ILE A 639 -28.68 -43.34 18.36
CA ILE A 639 -29.28 -44.47 19.06
C ILE A 639 -28.18 -45.43 19.48
N VAL A 640 -27.88 -45.50 20.77
CA VAL A 640 -26.98 -46.53 21.32
C VAL A 640 -27.83 -47.68 21.83
N VAL A 641 -27.85 -48.78 21.07
CA VAL A 641 -28.59 -49.98 21.44
C VAL A 641 -27.79 -50.78 22.45
N VAL A 642 -28.31 -50.88 23.67
CA VAL A 642 -27.81 -51.84 24.66
C VAL A 642 -28.43 -53.17 24.28
N PRO A 643 -27.64 -54.17 23.84
CA PRO A 643 -28.20 -55.49 23.64
C PRO A 643 -28.80 -55.91 24.98
N GLU A 644 -30.12 -56.11 25.02
CA GLU A 644 -30.77 -56.77 26.15
C GLU A 644 -29.84 -57.92 26.53
N GLN A 645 -29.43 -57.98 27.79
CA GLN A 645 -28.93 -59.23 28.34
C GLN A 645 -30.10 -60.22 28.30
N ARG A 646 -30.44 -60.71 27.11
CA ARG A 646 -31.30 -61.86 26.92
C ARG A 646 -30.50 -62.97 27.54
N GLY A 647 -30.91 -63.30 28.77
CA GLY A 647 -30.26 -64.26 29.62
C GLY A 647 -29.90 -65.47 28.79
N LEU A 648 -28.63 -65.86 28.86
CA LEU A 648 -28.09 -67.05 28.22
C LEU A 648 -28.73 -67.28 26.85
N PHE A 649 -28.14 -66.71 25.80
CA PHE A 649 -28.28 -67.31 24.47
C PHE A 649 -27.98 -68.80 24.65
N ASN A 650 -29.06 -69.59 24.77
CA ASN A 650 -28.95 -70.94 25.27
C ASN A 650 -28.19 -71.66 24.18
N TRP A 651 -26.93 -72.03 24.44
CA TRP A 651 -26.08 -72.69 23.46
C TRP A 651 -26.80 -73.90 22.84
N LEU A 652 -27.75 -74.50 23.56
CA LEU A 652 -28.67 -75.51 23.03
C LEU A 652 -29.51 -75.05 21.84
N THR A 653 -30.03 -73.81 21.80
CA THR A 653 -30.83 -73.30 20.68
C THR A 653 -29.95 -73.03 19.44
N LEU A 654 -28.72 -72.53 19.63
CA LEU A 654 -27.76 -72.36 18.54
C LEU A 654 -27.32 -73.74 17.99
N ILE A 655 -27.06 -74.71 18.86
CA ILE A 655 -26.74 -76.09 18.48
C ILE A 655 -27.93 -76.74 17.77
N LEU A 656 -29.17 -76.52 18.22
CA LEU A 656 -30.38 -77.06 17.59
C LEU A 656 -30.59 -76.48 16.18
N LEU A 657 -30.32 -75.19 15.98
CA LEU A 657 -30.43 -74.53 14.67
C LEU A 657 -29.32 -74.98 13.69
N ILE A 658 -28.10 -75.22 14.20
CA ILE A 658 -27.00 -75.80 13.41
C ILE A 658 -27.32 -77.27 13.04
N LEU A 659 -27.86 -78.06 13.96
CA LEU A 659 -28.26 -79.46 13.70
C LEU A 659 -29.48 -79.58 12.76
N LEU A 660 -30.34 -78.56 12.70
CA LEU A 660 -31.47 -78.47 11.77
C LEU A 660 -31.10 -77.88 10.39
N GLY A 661 -29.83 -77.56 10.15
CA GLY A 661 -29.36 -77.06 8.85
C GLY A 661 -29.74 -75.60 8.55
N VAL A 662 -30.09 -74.81 9.58
CA VAL A 662 -30.39 -73.39 9.40
C VAL A 662 -29.08 -72.61 9.34
N VAL A 663 -28.74 -72.10 8.17
CA VAL A 663 -27.56 -71.25 7.95
C VAL A 663 -27.86 -69.85 8.49
N ILE A 664 -27.20 -69.48 9.59
CA ILE A 664 -27.27 -68.14 10.19
C ILE A 664 -26.04 -67.36 9.74
N TYR A 665 -26.24 -66.28 8.97
CA TYR A 665 -25.16 -65.36 8.62
C TYR A 665 -24.94 -64.34 9.75
N PHE A 666 -23.79 -64.39 10.40
CA PHE A 666 -23.34 -63.30 11.26
C PHE A 666 -22.59 -62.29 10.40
N LEU A 667 -23.15 -61.08 10.25
CA LEU A 667 -22.45 -59.96 9.65
C LEU A 667 -21.61 -59.31 10.75
N VAL A 668 -20.44 -59.90 11.03
CA VAL A 668 -19.43 -59.26 11.88
C VAL A 668 -18.66 -58.28 11.00
N LYS A 669 -18.99 -56.99 11.08
CA LYS A 669 -18.14 -55.95 10.51
C LYS A 669 -16.93 -55.80 11.43
N GLN A 670 -15.84 -56.48 11.09
CA GLN A 670 -14.57 -56.34 11.78
C GLN A 670 -14.08 -54.90 11.58
N TYR A 671 -14.08 -54.11 12.65
CA TYR A 671 -13.49 -52.77 12.64
C TYR A 671 -11.98 -52.95 12.65
N ASP A 672 -11.35 -52.67 11.50
CA ASP A 672 -9.91 -52.74 11.35
C ASP A 672 -9.29 -51.53 12.08
N LYS A 673 -8.44 -51.80 13.06
CA LYS A 673 -7.90 -50.80 13.99
C LYS A 673 -6.73 -49.99 13.41
N ASN A 674 -6.40 -50.18 12.13
CA ASN A 674 -5.17 -49.66 11.51
C ASN A 674 -5.39 -48.93 10.18
N ARG A 675 -6.31 -47.96 10.12
CA ARG A 675 -6.20 -46.87 9.14
C ARG A 675 -6.54 -45.55 9.83
N ALA A 676 -5.50 -44.72 9.92
CA ALA A 676 -5.52 -43.33 10.34
C ALA A 676 -6.43 -42.49 9.45
#